data_AF-G3W9L6-F1
#
_entry.id   AF-G3W9L6-F1
#
_cell.length_a   1.000
_cell.length_b   1.000
_cell.length_c   1.000
_cell.angle_alpha   90.00
_cell.angle_beta   90.00
_cell.angle_gamma   90.00
#
_symmetry.space_group_name_H-M   'P 1'
#
loop_
_entity.id
_entity.type
_entity.pdbx_description
1 polymer ?
#
loop_
_entity_poly.entity_id
_entity_poly.type
_entity_poly.pdbx_seq_one_letter_code
_entity_poly.pdbx_strand_id
1 'polypeptide(L)'
;MRAAPPAPTFPRDPPVPGGSARHPRTGRTMDLELELDKLELPKEKTLAEQAPPPAAQFQKKMAAAFPDAILRRGVDNRYLVLGINIVPNEENPEKHLIITASQSLEDQELCILRNDWNDLSVEPGDIIHLEGEYKTDAWIIDKDFGYLTLHPDMLISGTSVANSIRCMRRAVLSEKFRSCDPNSHQMLIGTVLHEIFQKAIIDSFAEKKLQELALQTVQEIKHLKEMYHLKLKQDEFQQEIEDYLPSFSKWAEDFMHKPMAVDFPKMPLTSLKDRNKNDSSCRIQVTEALDIEENIWSPRFGLKGKIDVTVNVKIHRGSEATCRIMPLELKTGKESNSIEHRSQVVLYTLLSQERRADPEAGWLLYLQTGNMYPVPANHLDRRELLKLRNQMAFYLANGVRKSTAGKEQSQLAQLPPIVNDSYTCKYCSQMYNCALYSRAVEQQMDKSFIPLAMLPKIEKATQHLKHSHLQYFSLWYLMMTLESQSKDNKRSHRNIWLMSASEREKNGDCIGNLIRTEDVQTICSGQYLHSFQRKNGIIPNTNLMAGDRVVLSGEERKLLALTCGYVKEINMTSVTCVLDRNLSKLPKSTLFRLDYEERIGGIETPLGNLSKLMENTPASEKLRDLIIDFREPQFIEYLSSVLPHEAKDRVANILKGLNKPQRQAMKKVLLSKDYTLIVGMPGTGKTTTICALPIVATTCMGINHPIFSRRRFDFCIVDEASQISQPACLGPLFFSSRFVLVGDHLQLPPLVLNSEARGLGMSESLFKRLEQKQNAVVQLTVQYRMNSTVMSLSNKLVYEGKLECGSDKVANATVNLPHLKDVMLDLQAHGIDSENSWLRGAFEPKNPVCFLNTEKIPAPEQAEKCGVSNITEAKLIVFLASVFIKAGCNPSDIGVIAPYRQQLKIITDLLTHFSVSTVEVNTVDKYQGRDKSIILVSFVRSNKDGTLGELLKDWRRLNVAITRAKHKLVLLGCVPSLSRYPPVEKLLCYLKSENKIFDLPLGIHENICQYNA
;
A
#
# COMPACT_ATOMS: atom_id res chain seq x y z
N MET A 1 -46.63 69.39 -12.24
CA MET A 1 -46.71 70.20 -11.01
C MET A 1 -45.41 69.97 -10.23
N ARG A 2 -44.71 71.07 -9.85
CA ARG A 2 -43.55 71.21 -8.91
C ARG A 2 -42.71 69.96 -8.55
N ALA A 3 -41.38 69.91 -8.63
CA ALA A 3 -40.29 70.68 -9.28
C ALA A 3 -39.01 69.79 -9.07
N ALA A 4 -38.08 69.48 -9.99
CA ALA A 4 -37.37 70.23 -11.04
C ALA A 4 -36.49 71.38 -10.49
N PRO A 5 -35.29 71.68 -11.05
CA PRO A 5 -34.54 71.08 -12.19
C PRO A 5 -33.02 70.88 -11.83
N PRO A 6 -32.04 70.77 -12.75
CA PRO A 6 -32.10 70.58 -14.20
C PRO A 6 -31.32 69.37 -14.75
N ALA A 7 -31.57 69.08 -16.03
CA ALA A 7 -30.77 68.19 -16.86
C ALA A 7 -29.92 69.00 -17.89
N PRO A 8 -29.97 68.79 -19.22
CA PRO A 8 -28.85 68.18 -19.94
C PRO A 8 -28.33 69.00 -21.14
N THR A 9 -27.20 68.61 -21.75
CA THR A 9 -26.87 68.95 -23.16
C THR A 9 -25.99 67.91 -23.85
N PHE A 10 -26.54 67.22 -24.86
CA PHE A 10 -25.81 66.88 -26.10
C PHE A 10 -25.83 68.12 -27.02
N PRO A 11 -24.84 68.35 -27.91
CA PRO A 11 -25.05 67.96 -29.33
C PRO A 11 -23.81 67.75 -30.26
N ARG A 12 -24.01 66.92 -31.30
CA ARG A 12 -23.57 67.03 -32.73
C ARG A 12 -22.08 66.94 -33.17
N ASP A 13 -21.90 66.23 -34.29
CA ASP A 13 -20.72 66.11 -35.20
C ASP A 13 -20.56 67.33 -36.16
N PRO A 14 -19.68 67.35 -37.21
CA PRO A 14 -18.35 66.73 -37.47
C PRO A 14 -17.26 67.82 -37.77
N PRO A 15 -16.66 68.09 -38.98
CA PRO A 15 -15.93 67.26 -39.99
C PRO A 15 -14.55 67.82 -40.54
N VAL A 16 -13.57 66.93 -40.86
CA VAL A 16 -12.63 67.01 -42.04
C VAL A 16 -11.57 68.18 -42.06
N PRO A 17 -10.50 68.28 -42.92
CA PRO A 17 -9.72 67.35 -43.78
C PRO A 17 -8.17 67.27 -43.50
N GLY A 18 -7.54 66.21 -44.06
CA GLY A 18 -6.38 66.24 -45.01
C GLY A 18 -5.08 67.05 -44.77
N GLY A 19 -3.93 66.40 -45.01
CA GLY A 19 -2.62 67.05 -45.15
C GLY A 19 -1.53 66.16 -45.77
N SER A 20 -1.23 66.35 -47.07
CA SER A 20 -0.29 65.54 -47.86
C SER A 20 0.95 66.32 -48.32
N ALA A 21 2.14 65.71 -48.27
CA ALA A 21 3.30 66.03 -49.15
C ALA A 21 4.46 65.05 -48.87
N ARG A 22 5.42 64.76 -49.77
CA ARG A 22 5.50 64.80 -51.26
C ARG A 22 6.69 63.90 -51.66
N HIS A 23 6.63 63.31 -52.86
CA HIS A 23 7.76 62.68 -53.58
C HIS A 23 8.80 63.76 -54.03
N PRO A 24 10.06 63.41 -54.46
CA PRO A 24 10.33 62.40 -55.48
C PRO A 24 11.65 61.59 -55.43
N ARG A 25 11.75 60.69 -56.41
CA ARG A 25 12.92 59.87 -56.80
C ARG A 25 14.02 60.72 -57.44
N THR A 26 15.27 60.24 -57.36
CA THR A 26 16.14 59.99 -58.54
C THR A 26 17.31 59.10 -58.10
N GLY A 27 17.60 58.04 -58.84
CA GLY A 27 18.86 57.29 -58.69
C GLY A 27 19.84 57.66 -59.80
N ARG A 28 21.13 57.37 -59.60
CA ARG A 28 22.07 57.07 -60.69
C ARG A 28 23.21 56.20 -60.21
N THR A 29 23.47 55.16 -61.00
CA THR A 29 24.63 54.27 -60.96
C THR A 29 25.88 54.99 -61.47
N MET A 30 27.06 54.66 -60.90
CA MET A 30 28.18 54.07 -61.64
C MET A 30 29.33 53.70 -60.68
N ASP A 31 29.65 52.41 -60.66
CA ASP A 31 30.98 51.80 -60.77
C ASP A 31 32.20 52.53 -60.16
N LEU A 32 32.88 51.85 -59.22
CA LEU A 32 34.21 51.29 -59.45
C LEU A 32 34.65 50.37 -58.30
N GLU A 33 35.23 49.23 -58.64
CA GLU A 33 35.82 48.28 -57.70
C GLU A 33 37.19 48.80 -57.22
N LEU A 34 37.48 48.72 -55.91
CA LEU A 34 38.49 47.79 -55.36
C LEU A 34 38.75 48.03 -53.85
N GLU A 35 38.63 46.94 -53.09
CA GLU A 35 39.50 46.54 -51.97
C GLU A 35 39.97 47.58 -50.91
N LEU A 36 39.46 47.47 -49.67
CA LEU A 36 40.13 46.75 -48.56
C LEU A 36 39.57 47.11 -47.16
N ASP A 37 39.33 46.05 -46.38
CA ASP A 37 39.40 45.95 -44.91
C ASP A 37 38.37 46.64 -43.98
N LYS A 38 37.81 45.79 -43.11
CA LYS A 38 37.27 46.06 -41.76
C LYS A 38 35.93 46.81 -41.64
N LEU A 39 34.84 46.03 -41.72
CA LEU A 39 33.80 45.92 -40.66
C LEU A 39 32.68 44.97 -41.12
N GLU A 40 32.71 43.69 -40.72
CA GLU A 40 31.50 42.85 -40.84
C GLU A 40 30.54 43.13 -39.67
N LEU A 41 29.44 43.80 -39.99
CA LEU A 41 28.18 43.58 -39.28
C LEU A 41 27.71 42.13 -39.54
N PRO A 42 27.18 41.41 -38.56
CA PRO A 42 26.80 40.01 -38.72
C PRO A 42 25.63 39.87 -39.70
N LYS A 43 25.82 39.07 -40.74
CA LYS A 43 24.77 38.65 -41.67
C LYS A 43 23.68 37.87 -40.97
N GLU A 44 22.50 37.89 -41.59
CA GLU A 44 21.31 37.12 -41.23
C GLU A 44 21.67 35.67 -40.89
N LYS A 45 21.41 35.27 -39.63
CA LYS A 45 21.22 33.85 -39.34
C LYS A 45 19.79 33.50 -39.70
N THR A 46 19.66 32.69 -40.75
CA THR A 46 18.59 31.71 -40.85
C THR A 46 18.29 31.12 -39.48
N LEU A 47 17.00 30.96 -39.17
CA LEU A 47 16.51 30.17 -38.04
C LEU A 47 16.79 28.69 -38.30
N ALA A 48 18.07 28.33 -38.29
CA ALA A 48 18.53 26.97 -38.16
C ALA A 48 18.02 26.47 -36.81
N GLU A 49 17.10 25.51 -36.89
CA GLU A 49 16.93 24.38 -35.98
C GLU A 49 17.64 24.55 -34.64
N GLN A 50 16.85 24.89 -33.60
CA GLN A 50 17.19 24.42 -32.26
C GLN A 50 17.09 22.89 -32.31
N ALA A 51 18.19 22.25 -32.71
CA ALA A 51 18.28 20.80 -32.75
C ALA A 51 17.85 20.25 -31.38
N PRO A 52 16.97 19.23 -31.32
CA PRO A 52 16.62 18.61 -30.06
C PRO A 52 17.91 18.12 -29.38
N PRO A 53 17.98 18.12 -28.03
CA PRO A 53 19.16 17.61 -27.33
C PRO A 53 19.49 16.22 -27.87
N PRO A 54 20.77 15.93 -28.17
CA PRO A 54 21.14 14.76 -28.96
C PRO A 54 20.51 13.51 -28.35
N ALA A 55 19.81 12.72 -29.16
CA ALA A 55 18.91 11.66 -28.68
C ALA A 55 19.56 10.74 -27.63
N ALA A 56 20.85 10.42 -27.81
CA ALA A 56 21.66 9.65 -26.87
C ALA A 56 21.75 10.23 -25.43
N GLN A 57 21.71 11.55 -25.27
CA GLN A 57 21.77 12.23 -23.96
C GLN A 57 20.40 12.24 -23.27
N PHE A 58 19.32 12.36 -24.04
CA PHE A 58 17.94 12.19 -23.54
C PHE A 58 17.66 10.72 -23.18
N GLN A 59 18.04 9.78 -24.06
CA GLN A 59 17.97 8.33 -23.85
C GLN A 59 18.75 7.89 -22.60
N LYS A 60 19.99 8.37 -22.38
CA LYS A 60 20.73 8.10 -21.13
C LYS A 60 20.00 8.64 -19.88
N LYS A 61 19.33 9.78 -19.99
CA LYS A 61 18.55 10.37 -18.87
C LYS A 61 17.26 9.60 -18.59
N MET A 62 16.62 9.06 -19.63
CA MET A 62 15.42 8.20 -19.52
C MET A 62 15.77 6.79 -19.01
N ALA A 63 16.86 6.19 -19.50
CA ALA A 63 17.39 4.92 -18.99
C ALA A 63 17.74 4.99 -17.50
N ALA A 64 18.32 6.12 -17.05
CA ALA A 64 18.59 6.38 -15.64
C ALA A 64 17.33 6.65 -14.81
N ALA A 65 16.19 6.98 -15.42
CA ALA A 65 14.91 7.20 -14.73
C ALA A 65 14.12 5.90 -14.49
N PHE A 66 14.32 4.87 -15.33
CA PHE A 66 13.56 3.61 -15.27
C PHE A 66 14.46 2.35 -15.34
N PRO A 67 15.49 2.20 -14.48
CA PRO A 67 16.47 1.11 -14.58
C PRO A 67 15.90 -0.31 -14.36
N ASP A 68 14.74 -0.44 -13.71
CA ASP A 68 14.12 -1.73 -13.35
C ASP A 68 12.95 -2.14 -14.27
N ALA A 69 12.81 -1.52 -15.45
CA ALA A 69 11.74 -1.86 -16.40
C ALA A 69 12.10 -3.12 -17.23
N ILE A 70 11.26 -4.15 -17.14
CA ILE A 70 11.39 -5.36 -17.95
C ILE A 70 10.66 -5.13 -19.28
N LEU A 71 11.43 -4.75 -20.30
CA LEU A 71 10.94 -4.57 -21.68
C LEU A 71 11.02 -5.90 -22.44
N ARG A 72 10.02 -6.19 -23.28
CA ARG A 72 9.96 -7.43 -24.07
C ARG A 72 8.95 -7.36 -25.22
N ARG A 73 9.13 -8.22 -26.22
CA ARG A 73 8.14 -8.53 -27.26
C ARG A 73 7.21 -9.71 -26.86
N GLY A 74 6.21 -9.99 -27.69
CA GLY A 74 5.30 -11.13 -27.55
C GLY A 74 3.95 -10.80 -26.90
N VAL A 75 3.26 -11.81 -26.36
CA VAL A 75 1.88 -11.65 -25.84
C VAL A 75 1.81 -10.87 -24.51
N ASP A 76 2.92 -10.73 -23.80
CA ASP A 76 3.08 -9.81 -22.65
C ASP A 76 4.05 -8.68 -22.99
N ASN A 77 3.95 -8.12 -24.21
CA ASN A 77 4.88 -7.08 -24.63
C ASN A 77 4.86 -5.87 -23.69
N ARG A 78 6.03 -5.24 -23.56
CA ARG A 78 6.30 -4.05 -22.75
C ARG A 78 7.24 -3.17 -23.55
N TYR A 79 6.69 -2.06 -24.04
CA TYR A 79 7.39 -1.07 -24.83
C TYR A 79 7.58 0.21 -24.03
N LEU A 80 8.79 0.77 -24.07
CA LEU A 80 9.09 2.11 -23.56
C LEU A 80 8.90 3.13 -24.67
N VAL A 81 8.17 4.21 -24.41
CA VAL A 81 8.00 5.34 -25.34
C VAL A 81 9.21 6.27 -25.25
N LEU A 82 9.93 6.43 -26.37
CA LEU A 82 11.14 7.24 -26.47
C LEU A 82 10.89 8.64 -27.01
N GLY A 83 9.89 8.79 -27.89
CA GLY A 83 9.57 10.05 -28.56
C GLY A 83 8.17 10.02 -29.17
N ILE A 84 7.61 11.20 -29.40
CA ILE A 84 6.25 11.39 -29.92
C ILE A 84 6.28 12.49 -30.98
N ASN A 85 5.89 12.14 -32.20
CA ASN A 85 5.74 13.07 -33.31
C ASN A 85 4.25 13.16 -33.67
N ILE A 86 3.70 14.38 -33.76
CA ILE A 86 2.34 14.59 -34.26
C ILE A 86 2.47 14.95 -35.74
N VAL A 87 1.90 14.12 -36.61
CA VAL A 87 1.91 14.33 -38.05
C VAL A 87 0.58 14.99 -38.45
N PRO A 88 0.58 16.28 -38.84
CA PRO A 88 -0.62 16.92 -39.35
C PRO A 88 -0.93 16.33 -40.73
N ASN A 89 -2.13 15.79 -40.87
CA ASN A 89 -2.67 15.28 -42.13
C ASN A 89 -4.06 15.90 -42.31
N GLU A 90 -4.39 16.36 -43.52
CA GLU A 90 -5.44 17.37 -43.75
C GLU A 90 -6.85 16.92 -43.34
N GLU A 91 -7.12 15.60 -43.30
CA GLU A 91 -8.42 15.04 -42.88
C GLU A 91 -8.42 14.31 -41.53
N ASN A 92 -7.27 13.83 -41.03
CA ASN A 92 -7.17 13.09 -39.76
C ASN A 92 -5.72 13.14 -39.22
N PRO A 93 -5.41 13.92 -38.16
CA PRO A 93 -4.05 13.99 -37.61
C PRO A 93 -3.63 12.65 -36.99
N GLU A 94 -2.38 12.24 -37.21
CA GLU A 94 -1.80 11.00 -36.67
C GLU A 94 -0.80 11.31 -35.54
N LYS A 95 -0.69 10.40 -34.57
CA LYS A 95 0.35 10.45 -33.52
C LYS A 95 1.27 9.25 -33.65
N HIS A 96 2.54 9.54 -33.97
CA HIS A 96 3.60 8.58 -34.21
C HIS A 96 4.46 8.46 -32.94
N LEU A 97 4.41 7.30 -32.30
CA LEU A 97 5.23 6.95 -31.13
C LEU A 97 6.46 6.19 -31.59
N ILE A 98 7.65 6.66 -31.20
CA ILE A 98 8.90 5.91 -31.31
C ILE A 98 9.04 5.09 -30.02
N ILE A 99 9.09 3.76 -30.15
CA ILE A 99 9.02 2.85 -29.00
C ILE A 99 10.15 1.82 -29.05
N THR A 100 10.49 1.21 -27.90
CA THR A 100 11.46 0.10 -27.86
C THR A 100 11.06 -0.98 -26.87
N ALA A 101 11.30 -2.24 -27.25
CA ALA A 101 11.20 -3.41 -26.37
C ALA A 101 12.58 -3.90 -25.87
N SER A 102 13.67 -3.21 -26.20
CA SER A 102 15.03 -3.56 -25.78
C SER A 102 15.54 -2.65 -24.67
N GLN A 103 16.23 -3.21 -23.68
CA GLN A 103 16.95 -2.43 -22.67
C GLN A 103 18.19 -1.71 -23.25
N SER A 104 18.69 -2.09 -24.42
CA SER A 104 19.78 -1.35 -25.09
C SER A 104 19.32 -0.04 -25.75
N LEU A 105 18.01 0.16 -25.94
CA LEU A 105 17.37 1.29 -26.65
C LEU A 105 17.75 1.43 -28.15
N GLU A 106 18.51 0.48 -28.69
CA GLU A 106 18.94 0.46 -30.10
C GLU A 106 17.83 -0.02 -31.05
N ASP A 107 17.00 -0.94 -30.58
CA ASP A 107 15.93 -1.58 -31.35
C ASP A 107 14.64 -0.74 -31.25
N GLN A 108 14.43 0.15 -32.22
CA GLN A 108 13.31 1.10 -32.25
C GLN A 108 12.23 0.64 -33.24
N GLU A 109 10.99 0.61 -32.77
CA GLU A 109 9.79 0.34 -33.57
C GLU A 109 8.93 1.61 -33.67
N LEU A 110 8.12 1.71 -34.72
CA LEU A 110 7.13 2.77 -34.90
C LEU A 110 5.74 2.27 -34.48
N CYS A 111 4.98 3.10 -33.76
CA CYS A 111 3.56 2.87 -33.50
C CYS A 111 2.75 4.10 -33.92
N ILE A 112 1.78 3.91 -34.80
CA ILE A 112 0.94 4.96 -35.40
C ILE A 112 -0.46 4.87 -34.79
N LEU A 113 -0.84 5.92 -34.06
CA LEU A 113 -2.18 6.09 -33.50
C LEU A 113 -3.01 6.98 -34.42
N ARG A 114 -4.17 6.45 -34.85
CA ARG A 114 -5.11 7.11 -35.78
C ARG A 114 -6.47 7.37 -35.12
N ASN A 115 -7.21 8.31 -35.72
CA ASN A 115 -8.55 8.70 -35.27
C ASN A 115 -8.53 9.03 -33.76
N ASP A 116 -9.56 8.62 -33.02
CA ASP A 116 -9.74 8.86 -31.58
C ASP A 116 -8.62 8.29 -30.68
N TRP A 117 -7.68 7.49 -31.19
CA TRP A 117 -6.48 7.09 -30.43
C TRP A 117 -5.41 8.18 -30.38
N ASN A 118 -5.45 9.16 -31.29
CA ASN A 118 -4.56 10.32 -31.24
C ASN A 118 -4.77 11.13 -29.94
N ASP A 119 -6.00 11.20 -29.41
CA ASP A 119 -6.30 11.94 -28.17
C ASP A 119 -5.64 11.33 -26.90
N LEU A 120 -4.99 10.17 -27.02
CA LEU A 120 -4.37 9.49 -25.88
C LEU A 120 -3.19 10.28 -25.29
N SER A 121 -3.27 10.57 -23.99
CA SER A 121 -2.22 11.23 -23.19
C SER A 121 -1.08 10.27 -22.87
N VAL A 122 -0.22 10.04 -23.86
CA VAL A 122 1.06 9.31 -23.74
C VAL A 122 2.19 10.34 -23.70
N GLU A 123 3.21 10.11 -22.87
CA GLU A 123 4.41 10.93 -22.72
C GLU A 123 5.70 10.10 -22.90
N PRO A 124 6.82 10.70 -23.33
CA PRO A 124 8.12 10.01 -23.35
C PRO A 124 8.53 9.53 -21.94
N GLY A 125 8.89 8.27 -21.83
CA GLY A 125 9.11 7.58 -20.55
C GLY A 125 7.99 6.61 -20.16
N ASP A 126 6.82 6.70 -20.80
CA ASP A 126 5.71 5.78 -20.51
C ASP A 126 6.00 4.34 -20.96
N ILE A 127 5.49 3.40 -20.17
CA ILE A 127 5.42 1.98 -20.54
C ILE A 127 4.05 1.69 -21.12
N ILE A 128 4.02 1.12 -22.33
CA ILE A 128 2.79 0.70 -23.03
C ILE A 128 2.82 -0.80 -23.34
N HIS A 129 1.63 -1.33 -23.61
CA HIS A 129 1.42 -2.66 -24.19
C HIS A 129 0.49 -2.54 -25.40
N LEU A 130 0.75 -3.36 -26.42
CA LEU A 130 0.11 -3.31 -27.73
C LEU A 130 -0.56 -4.65 -28.05
N GLU A 131 -1.81 -4.61 -28.46
CA GLU A 131 -2.58 -5.75 -28.96
C GLU A 131 -2.93 -5.50 -30.43
N GLY A 132 -2.55 -6.41 -31.31
CA GLY A 132 -2.71 -6.26 -32.76
C GLY A 132 -1.67 -7.07 -33.54
N GLU A 133 -1.58 -6.82 -34.84
CA GLU A 133 -0.55 -7.39 -35.71
C GLU A 133 0.43 -6.29 -36.15
N TYR A 134 1.72 -6.51 -35.92
CA TYR A 134 2.79 -5.66 -36.47
C TYR A 134 2.84 -5.86 -38.00
N LYS A 135 2.60 -4.79 -38.76
CA LYS A 135 2.47 -4.82 -40.22
C LYS A 135 3.19 -3.62 -40.82
N THR A 136 3.82 -3.80 -41.99
CA THR A 136 4.50 -2.71 -42.72
C THR A 136 5.46 -1.89 -41.82
N ASP A 137 6.28 -2.60 -41.04
CA ASP A 137 7.26 -2.04 -40.09
C ASP A 137 6.71 -1.02 -39.07
N ALA A 138 5.41 -1.14 -38.74
CA ALA A 138 4.77 -0.35 -37.70
C ALA A 138 3.65 -1.10 -36.98
N TRP A 139 3.36 -0.69 -35.74
CA TRP A 139 2.10 -0.98 -35.06
C TRP A 139 1.06 0.05 -35.50
N ILE A 140 0.03 -0.36 -36.23
CA ILE A 140 -1.09 0.52 -36.59
C ILE A 140 -2.24 0.26 -35.62
N ILE A 141 -2.68 1.30 -34.92
CA ILE A 141 -3.82 1.25 -34.00
C ILE A 141 -4.80 2.35 -34.39
N ASP A 142 -5.99 1.93 -34.81
CA ASP A 142 -7.00 2.79 -35.41
C ASP A 142 -8.40 2.48 -34.89
N LYS A 143 -9.42 2.99 -35.59
CA LYS A 143 -10.82 2.83 -35.19
C LYS A 143 -11.34 1.38 -35.30
N ASP A 144 -10.73 0.54 -36.14
CA ASP A 144 -11.20 -0.79 -36.53
C ASP A 144 -10.26 -1.92 -36.03
N PHE A 145 -8.98 -1.62 -35.80
CA PHE A 145 -7.97 -2.60 -35.43
C PHE A 145 -7.06 -2.17 -34.26
N GLY A 146 -6.78 -3.15 -33.40
CA GLY A 146 -5.78 -3.07 -32.33
C GLY A 146 -6.24 -2.33 -31.06
N TYR A 147 -5.42 -2.43 -30.01
CA TYR A 147 -5.58 -1.67 -28.77
C TYR A 147 -4.21 -1.28 -28.21
N LEU A 148 -4.13 -0.09 -27.60
CA LEU A 148 -2.99 0.34 -26.77
C LEU A 148 -3.42 0.37 -25.30
N THR A 149 -2.61 -0.20 -24.41
CA THR A 149 -2.77 -0.13 -22.95
C THR A 149 -1.64 0.70 -22.34
N LEU A 150 -1.97 1.87 -21.76
CA LEU A 150 -1.00 2.79 -21.13
C LEU A 150 -0.75 2.40 -19.68
N HIS A 151 0.50 2.25 -19.24
CA HIS A 151 0.85 1.68 -17.92
C HIS A 151 0.13 0.32 -17.68
N PRO A 152 0.45 -0.72 -18.48
CA PRO A 152 -0.27 -2.00 -18.45
C PRO A 152 -0.14 -2.77 -17.12
N ASP A 153 0.91 -2.51 -16.34
CA ASP A 153 1.08 -3.12 -15.01
C ASP A 153 0.21 -2.46 -13.91
N MET A 154 -0.46 -1.34 -14.22
CA MET A 154 -1.43 -0.71 -13.33
C MET A 154 -2.82 -1.36 -13.51
N LEU A 155 -3.15 -2.33 -12.66
CA LEU A 155 -4.40 -3.08 -12.76
C LEU A 155 -5.59 -2.29 -12.19
N ILE A 156 -6.41 -1.71 -13.07
CA ILE A 156 -7.62 -0.93 -12.71
C ILE A 156 -8.83 -1.87 -12.66
N SER A 157 -9.74 -1.69 -11.70
CA SER A 157 -10.93 -2.54 -11.61
C SER A 157 -11.91 -2.25 -12.76
N GLY A 158 -12.52 -3.30 -13.34
CA GLY A 158 -13.53 -3.13 -14.38
C GLY A 158 -14.71 -2.25 -13.94
N THR A 159 -15.11 -2.35 -12.67
CA THR A 159 -16.11 -1.50 -12.02
C THR A 159 -15.68 -0.03 -11.99
N SER A 160 -14.41 0.26 -11.70
CA SER A 160 -13.86 1.63 -11.71
C SER A 160 -13.88 2.24 -13.11
N VAL A 161 -13.52 1.45 -14.14
CA VAL A 161 -13.58 1.88 -15.55
C VAL A 161 -15.03 2.17 -15.96
N ALA A 162 -15.97 1.28 -15.68
CA ALA A 162 -17.39 1.51 -15.98
C ALA A 162 -17.97 2.72 -15.23
N ASN A 163 -17.56 2.94 -13.97
CA ASN A 163 -17.96 4.12 -13.20
C ASN A 163 -17.37 5.44 -13.71
N SER A 164 -16.29 5.39 -14.52
CA SER A 164 -15.66 6.57 -15.12
C SER A 164 -16.47 7.18 -16.28
N ILE A 165 -17.33 6.39 -16.94
CA ILE A 165 -18.09 6.77 -18.16
C ILE A 165 -18.84 8.11 -17.98
N ARG A 166 -19.51 8.32 -16.83
CA ARG A 166 -20.20 9.61 -16.56
C ARG A 166 -19.30 10.71 -16.01
N CYS A 167 -18.22 10.35 -15.33
CA CYS A 167 -17.35 11.29 -14.63
C CYS A 167 -16.02 10.62 -14.25
N MET A 168 -14.99 10.84 -15.07
CA MET A 168 -13.62 10.37 -14.82
C MET A 168 -13.10 10.85 -13.45
N ARG A 169 -13.39 12.11 -13.08
CA ARG A 169 -13.00 12.69 -11.78
C ARG A 169 -13.57 11.90 -10.60
N ARG A 170 -14.82 11.45 -10.68
CA ARG A 170 -15.46 10.61 -9.65
C ARG A 170 -14.75 9.27 -9.52
N ALA A 171 -14.42 8.60 -10.63
CA ALA A 171 -13.75 7.31 -10.60
C ALA A 171 -12.34 7.39 -9.99
N VAL A 172 -11.55 8.41 -10.37
CA VAL A 172 -10.22 8.67 -9.78
C VAL A 172 -10.33 9.00 -8.29
N LEU A 173 -11.34 9.78 -7.87
CA LEU A 173 -11.57 10.08 -6.45
C LEU A 173 -11.99 8.85 -5.65
N SER A 174 -12.95 8.04 -6.12
CA SER A 174 -13.34 6.79 -5.44
C SER A 174 -12.16 5.81 -5.32
N GLU A 175 -11.27 5.72 -6.32
CA GLU A 175 -10.10 4.85 -6.24
C GLU A 175 -9.08 5.33 -5.19
N LYS A 176 -8.95 6.65 -4.95
CA LYS A 176 -8.06 7.23 -3.93
C LYS A 176 -8.72 7.31 -2.52
N PHE A 177 -10.05 7.43 -2.45
CA PHE A 177 -10.84 7.60 -1.22
C PHE A 177 -11.84 6.46 -1.01
N ARG A 178 -11.47 5.20 -1.29
CA ARG A 178 -12.36 4.02 -1.16
C ARG A 178 -13.02 3.88 0.22
N SER A 179 -12.35 4.36 1.27
CA SER A 179 -12.83 4.35 2.65
C SER A 179 -13.98 5.33 2.94
N CYS A 180 -14.35 6.19 1.98
CA CYS A 180 -15.38 7.22 2.14
C CYS A 180 -16.73 6.89 1.49
N ASP A 181 -16.84 5.85 0.66
CA ASP A 181 -18.13 5.45 0.08
C ASP A 181 -18.93 4.63 1.14
N PRO A 182 -20.10 5.09 1.62
CA PRO A 182 -20.78 4.46 2.75
C PRO A 182 -21.52 3.18 2.34
N ASN A 183 -21.45 2.15 3.19
CA ASN A 183 -22.28 0.96 3.03
C ASN A 183 -23.76 1.36 3.11
N SER A 184 -24.55 0.89 2.14
CA SER A 184 -25.98 1.18 2.03
C SER A 184 -26.81 -0.09 2.20
N HIS A 185 -28.09 0.06 2.54
CA HIS A 185 -29.02 -1.06 2.66
C HIS A 185 -29.07 -1.90 1.38
N GLN A 186 -29.15 -1.22 0.23
CA GLN A 186 -29.20 -1.86 -1.08
C GLN A 186 -27.91 -2.64 -1.41
N MET A 187 -26.75 -2.18 -0.94
CA MET A 187 -25.50 -2.93 -1.10
C MET A 187 -25.47 -4.20 -0.22
N LEU A 188 -26.06 -4.16 0.98
CA LEU A 188 -26.15 -5.35 1.83
C LEU A 188 -27.10 -6.40 1.23
N ILE A 189 -28.30 -5.97 0.81
CA ILE A 189 -29.23 -6.81 0.03
C ILE A 189 -28.50 -7.42 -1.18
N GLY A 190 -27.77 -6.59 -1.93
CA GLY A 190 -26.94 -7.02 -3.06
C GLY A 190 -25.97 -8.13 -2.71
N THR A 191 -25.17 -7.92 -1.66
CA THR A 191 -24.14 -8.88 -1.22
C THR A 191 -24.75 -10.22 -0.80
N VAL A 192 -25.86 -10.19 -0.04
CA VAL A 192 -26.54 -11.39 0.44
C VAL A 192 -27.19 -12.17 -0.71
N LEU A 193 -27.87 -11.49 -1.63
CA LEU A 193 -28.51 -12.13 -2.79
C LEU A 193 -27.50 -12.74 -3.76
N HIS A 194 -26.36 -12.09 -4.01
CA HIS A 194 -25.28 -12.69 -4.82
C HIS A 194 -24.79 -14.00 -4.18
N GLU A 195 -24.55 -14.01 -2.86
CA GLU A 195 -24.07 -15.20 -2.16
C GLU A 195 -25.11 -16.34 -2.13
N ILE A 196 -26.40 -16.03 -1.95
CA ILE A 196 -27.47 -17.04 -2.03
C ILE A 196 -27.52 -17.64 -3.45
N PHE A 197 -27.45 -16.80 -4.50
CA PHE A 197 -27.46 -17.28 -5.88
C PHE A 197 -26.24 -18.16 -6.18
N GLN A 198 -25.07 -17.75 -5.69
CA GLN A 198 -23.82 -18.50 -5.83
C GLN A 198 -23.85 -19.87 -5.13
N LYS A 199 -24.48 -19.97 -3.95
CA LYS A 199 -24.71 -21.26 -3.28
C LYS A 199 -25.73 -22.11 -4.06
N ALA A 200 -26.83 -21.49 -4.51
CA ALA A 200 -27.91 -22.16 -5.22
C ALA A 200 -27.50 -22.76 -6.58
N ILE A 201 -26.65 -22.08 -7.35
CA ILE A 201 -26.21 -22.57 -8.68
C ILE A 201 -25.23 -23.75 -8.62
N ILE A 202 -24.65 -24.04 -7.45
CA ILE A 202 -23.85 -25.25 -7.20
C ILE A 202 -24.70 -26.39 -6.64
N ASP A 203 -25.70 -26.08 -5.82
CA ASP A 203 -26.53 -27.05 -5.08
C ASP A 203 -27.90 -27.25 -5.73
N SER A 204 -28.86 -26.35 -5.47
CA SER A 204 -30.20 -26.40 -6.07
C SER A 204 -30.94 -25.07 -5.98
N PHE A 205 -31.76 -24.78 -6.99
CA PHE A 205 -32.75 -23.69 -7.02
C PHE A 205 -34.16 -24.10 -6.55
N ALA A 206 -34.31 -25.30 -5.97
CA ALA A 206 -35.58 -25.71 -5.36
C ALA A 206 -35.96 -24.77 -4.20
N GLU A 207 -37.22 -24.34 -4.16
CA GLU A 207 -37.73 -23.32 -3.24
C GLU A 207 -37.33 -23.56 -1.77
N LYS A 208 -37.58 -24.78 -1.26
CA LYS A 208 -37.19 -25.19 0.10
C LYS A 208 -35.68 -25.05 0.36
N LYS A 209 -34.84 -25.29 -0.64
CA LYS A 209 -33.38 -25.16 -0.51
C LYS A 209 -32.94 -23.70 -0.58
N LEU A 210 -33.57 -22.88 -1.41
CA LEU A 210 -33.35 -21.43 -1.44
C LEU A 210 -33.69 -20.78 -0.09
N GLN A 211 -34.80 -21.16 0.55
CA GLN A 211 -35.18 -20.71 1.89
C GLN A 211 -34.12 -21.11 2.94
N GLU A 212 -33.64 -22.36 2.90
CA GLU A 212 -32.57 -22.85 3.78
C GLU A 212 -31.26 -22.05 3.61
N LEU A 213 -30.85 -21.83 2.35
CA LEU A 213 -29.64 -21.06 2.01
C LEU A 213 -29.76 -19.58 2.39
N ALA A 214 -30.95 -18.98 2.24
CA ALA A 214 -31.22 -17.60 2.66
C ALA A 214 -31.06 -17.45 4.18
N LEU A 215 -31.75 -18.30 4.95
CA LEU A 215 -31.68 -18.30 6.42
C LEU A 215 -30.24 -18.49 6.93
N GLN A 216 -29.52 -19.47 6.39
CA GLN A 216 -28.12 -19.72 6.73
C GLN A 216 -27.23 -18.52 6.40
N THR A 217 -27.41 -17.91 5.23
CA THR A 217 -26.58 -16.78 4.78
C THR A 217 -26.85 -15.53 5.63
N VAL A 218 -28.10 -15.15 5.87
CA VAL A 218 -28.46 -13.98 6.69
C VAL A 218 -27.92 -14.09 8.12
N GLN A 219 -27.83 -15.31 8.67
CA GLN A 219 -27.24 -15.57 9.99
C GLN A 219 -25.70 -15.52 10.04
N GLU A 220 -24.99 -15.37 8.91
CA GLU A 220 -23.53 -15.29 8.93
C GLU A 220 -23.03 -13.97 9.57
N ILE A 221 -21.99 -14.08 10.40
CA ILE A 221 -21.45 -12.98 11.21
C ILE A 221 -21.06 -11.75 10.35
N LYS A 222 -20.64 -11.94 9.09
CA LYS A 222 -20.33 -10.84 8.16
C LYS A 222 -21.56 -9.99 7.83
N HIS A 223 -22.73 -10.61 7.65
CA HIS A 223 -23.97 -9.93 7.28
C HIS A 223 -24.64 -9.31 8.51
N LEU A 224 -24.65 -10.03 9.65
CA LEU A 224 -25.11 -9.49 10.94
C LEU A 224 -24.33 -8.23 11.37
N LYS A 225 -23.03 -8.16 11.04
CA LYS A 225 -22.16 -6.99 11.26
C LYS A 225 -22.63 -5.76 10.48
N GLU A 226 -23.06 -5.92 9.23
CA GLU A 226 -23.58 -4.84 8.40
C GLU A 226 -25.02 -4.46 8.77
N MET A 227 -25.87 -5.42 9.15
CA MET A 227 -27.19 -5.10 9.74
C MET A 227 -27.03 -4.23 11.01
N TYR A 228 -26.06 -4.57 11.86
CA TYR A 228 -25.72 -3.78 13.06
C TYR A 228 -25.20 -2.38 12.71
N HIS A 229 -24.39 -2.23 11.66
CA HIS A 229 -23.99 -0.92 11.11
C HIS A 229 -25.22 -0.08 10.74
N LEU A 230 -26.16 -0.67 10.00
CA LEU A 230 -27.29 -0.01 9.34
C LEU A 230 -28.55 0.23 10.20
N LYS A 231 -28.70 -0.37 11.40
CA LYS A 231 -29.94 -0.41 12.23
C LYS A 231 -31.01 -1.40 11.78
N LEU A 232 -30.66 -2.39 10.97
CA LEU A 232 -31.66 -3.33 10.46
C LEU A 232 -32.01 -4.37 11.53
N LYS A 233 -33.28 -4.80 11.56
CA LYS A 233 -33.68 -6.01 12.30
C LYS A 233 -33.47 -7.21 11.40
N GLN A 234 -33.00 -8.31 11.99
CA GLN A 234 -32.71 -9.53 11.25
C GLN A 234 -33.98 -10.12 10.59
N ASP A 235 -35.11 -10.14 11.29
CA ASP A 235 -36.34 -10.75 10.78
C ASP A 235 -36.96 -9.94 9.61
N GLU A 236 -36.93 -8.61 9.70
CA GLU A 236 -37.39 -7.72 8.62
C GLU A 236 -36.48 -7.86 7.38
N PHE A 237 -35.17 -7.97 7.58
CA PHE A 237 -34.21 -8.18 6.51
C PHE A 237 -34.30 -9.58 5.89
N GLN A 238 -34.56 -10.63 6.68
CA GLN A 238 -34.80 -11.98 6.20
C GLN A 238 -36.02 -12.02 5.24
N GLN A 239 -37.12 -11.38 5.61
CA GLN A 239 -38.32 -11.28 4.77
C GLN A 239 -38.04 -10.55 3.45
N GLU A 240 -37.33 -9.42 3.51
CA GLU A 240 -36.94 -8.67 2.29
C GLU A 240 -36.01 -9.48 1.37
N ILE A 241 -35.20 -10.40 1.90
CA ILE A 241 -34.41 -11.35 1.09
C ILE A 241 -35.27 -12.47 0.50
N GLU A 242 -36.26 -12.97 1.25
CA GLU A 242 -37.17 -14.03 0.82
C GLU A 242 -38.03 -13.62 -0.39
N ASP A 243 -38.42 -12.34 -0.49
CA ASP A 243 -39.16 -11.76 -1.62
C ASP A 243 -38.44 -11.93 -2.99
N TYR A 244 -37.12 -12.13 -3.01
CA TYR A 244 -36.34 -12.32 -4.24
C TYR A 244 -36.25 -13.79 -4.70
N LEU A 245 -36.46 -14.75 -3.79
CA LEU A 245 -36.22 -16.18 -4.07
C LEU A 245 -37.09 -16.74 -5.22
N PRO A 246 -38.38 -16.35 -5.40
CA PRO A 246 -39.17 -16.80 -6.54
C PRO A 246 -38.55 -16.43 -7.90
N SER A 247 -37.88 -15.28 -8.01
CA SER A 247 -37.18 -14.87 -9.23
C SER A 247 -35.94 -15.74 -9.54
N PHE A 248 -35.34 -16.37 -8.52
CA PHE A 248 -34.20 -17.28 -8.69
C PHE A 248 -34.68 -18.63 -9.24
N SER A 249 -35.75 -19.20 -8.66
CA SER A 249 -36.38 -20.42 -9.17
C SER A 249 -36.86 -20.23 -10.61
N LYS A 250 -37.56 -19.12 -10.91
CA LYS A 250 -37.97 -18.76 -12.28
C LYS A 250 -36.80 -18.73 -13.26
N TRP A 251 -35.68 -18.10 -12.90
CA TRP A 251 -34.49 -18.06 -13.77
C TRP A 251 -33.93 -19.47 -14.03
N ALA A 252 -33.87 -20.32 -13.00
CA ALA A 252 -33.40 -21.70 -13.15
C ALA A 252 -34.34 -22.56 -14.01
N GLU A 253 -35.66 -22.40 -13.85
CA GLU A 253 -36.66 -23.01 -14.72
C GLU A 253 -36.52 -22.57 -16.18
N ASP A 254 -36.20 -21.30 -16.44
CA ASP A 254 -36.08 -20.77 -17.80
C ASP A 254 -34.77 -21.12 -18.50
N PHE A 255 -33.64 -21.16 -17.77
CA PHE A 255 -32.31 -21.31 -18.38
C PHE A 255 -31.58 -22.63 -18.07
N MET A 256 -31.97 -23.37 -17.02
CA MET A 256 -31.31 -24.63 -16.64
C MET A 256 -32.25 -25.84 -16.80
N HIS A 257 -33.50 -25.73 -16.39
CA HIS A 257 -34.43 -26.86 -16.21
C HIS A 257 -35.59 -26.88 -17.22
N LYS A 258 -35.27 -26.97 -18.52
CA LYS A 258 -36.27 -27.28 -19.58
C LYS A 258 -36.03 -28.69 -20.17
N PRO A 259 -37.10 -29.45 -20.51
CA PRO A 259 -36.98 -30.82 -21.00
C PRO A 259 -36.51 -30.91 -22.46
N MET A 260 -36.86 -29.94 -23.32
CA MET A 260 -36.41 -29.91 -24.72
C MET A 260 -35.64 -28.63 -25.06
N ALA A 261 -34.69 -28.77 -25.99
CA ALA A 261 -33.92 -27.63 -26.52
C ALA A 261 -34.79 -26.52 -27.15
N VAL A 262 -36.05 -26.82 -27.47
CA VAL A 262 -37.00 -25.87 -28.08
C VAL A 262 -37.73 -24.98 -27.06
N ASP A 263 -37.69 -25.33 -25.78
CA ASP A 263 -38.42 -24.61 -24.72
C ASP A 263 -37.58 -23.51 -24.07
N PHE A 264 -36.26 -23.50 -24.30
CA PHE A 264 -35.36 -22.46 -23.83
C PHE A 264 -35.64 -21.11 -24.50
N PRO A 265 -35.51 -19.97 -23.78
CA PRO A 265 -35.73 -18.63 -24.31
C PRO A 265 -34.92 -18.34 -25.57
N LYS A 266 -35.59 -17.80 -26.60
CA LYS A 266 -34.94 -17.23 -27.79
C LYS A 266 -34.37 -15.85 -27.45
N MET A 267 -33.10 -15.64 -27.74
CA MET A 267 -32.40 -14.37 -27.53
C MET A 267 -31.63 -13.94 -28.79
N PRO A 268 -31.50 -12.63 -29.05
CA PRO A 268 -30.62 -12.13 -30.09
C PRO A 268 -29.16 -12.15 -29.61
N LEU A 269 -28.35 -13.03 -30.19
CA LEU A 269 -26.91 -13.09 -29.91
C LEU A 269 -26.16 -13.33 -31.23
N THR A 270 -25.69 -12.25 -31.83
CA THR A 270 -24.86 -12.27 -33.04
C THR A 270 -23.42 -12.60 -32.65
N SER A 271 -22.82 -13.65 -33.25
CA SER A 271 -21.38 -13.93 -33.11
C SER A 271 -20.62 -13.37 -34.31
N LEU A 272 -19.36 -12.99 -34.10
CA LEU A 272 -18.51 -12.42 -35.15
C LEU A 272 -18.29 -13.38 -36.34
N LYS A 273 -18.40 -14.69 -36.10
CA LYS A 273 -18.19 -15.74 -37.10
C LYS A 273 -19.44 -16.08 -37.92
N ASP A 274 -20.61 -15.52 -37.57
CA ASP A 274 -21.91 -15.94 -38.12
C ASP A 274 -22.64 -14.87 -38.96
N ARG A 275 -21.93 -13.81 -39.38
CA ARG A 275 -22.50 -12.68 -40.15
C ARG A 275 -23.22 -13.07 -41.47
N ASN A 276 -23.11 -14.32 -41.93
CA ASN A 276 -23.70 -14.82 -43.18
C ASN A 276 -24.99 -15.65 -43.01
N LYS A 277 -25.55 -15.82 -41.80
CA LYS A 277 -26.84 -16.54 -41.58
C LYS A 277 -27.96 -15.55 -41.20
N ASN A 278 -29.09 -15.57 -41.93
CA ASN A 278 -30.21 -14.64 -41.79
C ASN A 278 -31.04 -14.76 -40.49
N ASP A 279 -30.82 -15.79 -39.66
CA ASP A 279 -31.49 -15.92 -38.36
C ASP A 279 -30.51 -15.60 -37.23
N SER A 280 -30.69 -14.43 -36.61
CA SER A 280 -29.86 -13.95 -35.49
C SER A 280 -30.37 -14.42 -34.12
N SER A 281 -31.48 -15.17 -34.08
CA SER A 281 -32.06 -15.70 -32.86
C SER A 281 -31.46 -17.07 -32.50
N CYS A 282 -31.06 -17.25 -31.25
CA CYS A 282 -30.61 -18.53 -30.72
C CYS A 282 -31.28 -18.83 -29.39
N ARG A 283 -31.36 -20.12 -29.03
CA ARG A 283 -31.86 -20.55 -27.72
C ARG A 283 -30.70 -20.80 -26.76
N ILE A 284 -30.86 -20.37 -25.52
CA ILE A 284 -29.78 -20.32 -24.52
C ILE A 284 -30.09 -21.28 -23.37
N GLN A 285 -29.16 -22.19 -23.10
CA GLN A 285 -29.20 -23.09 -21.97
C GLN A 285 -27.92 -22.91 -21.13
N VAL A 286 -28.06 -22.62 -19.83
CA VAL A 286 -26.98 -22.66 -18.85
C VAL A 286 -26.89 -24.09 -18.32
N THR A 287 -25.73 -24.75 -18.46
CA THR A 287 -25.60 -26.16 -18.08
C THR A 287 -25.04 -26.33 -16.67
N GLU A 288 -24.07 -25.51 -16.27
CA GLU A 288 -23.38 -25.60 -14.97
C GLU A 288 -22.61 -24.30 -14.66
N ALA A 289 -22.37 -24.05 -13.37
CA ALA A 289 -21.40 -23.06 -12.91
C ALA A 289 -20.02 -23.71 -12.74
N LEU A 290 -19.04 -23.30 -13.55
CA LEU A 290 -17.68 -23.83 -13.51
C LEU A 290 -16.88 -23.20 -12.37
N ASP A 291 -16.99 -21.89 -12.21
CA ASP A 291 -16.33 -21.15 -11.15
C ASP A 291 -17.21 -20.02 -10.60
N ILE A 292 -16.93 -19.62 -9.36
CA ILE A 292 -17.64 -18.56 -8.65
C ILE A 292 -16.62 -17.61 -8.06
N GLU A 293 -16.95 -16.31 -8.08
CA GLU A 293 -16.09 -15.28 -7.52
C GLU A 293 -14.67 -15.33 -8.15
N GLU A 294 -14.61 -15.50 -9.47
CA GLU A 294 -13.36 -15.74 -10.20
C GLU A 294 -12.54 -14.44 -10.30
N ASN A 295 -11.54 -14.32 -9.42
CA ASN A 295 -10.53 -13.27 -9.47
C ASN A 295 -9.62 -13.47 -10.69
N ILE A 296 -9.52 -12.44 -11.54
CA ILE A 296 -8.62 -12.39 -12.70
C ILE A 296 -7.86 -11.06 -12.74
N TRP A 297 -6.55 -11.15 -12.96
CA TRP A 297 -5.66 -10.02 -13.24
C TRP A 297 -5.18 -10.11 -14.70
N SER A 298 -5.36 -9.04 -15.47
CA SER A 298 -4.92 -8.94 -16.87
C SER A 298 -3.76 -7.96 -17.01
N PRO A 299 -2.51 -8.44 -17.13
CA PRO A 299 -1.36 -7.60 -17.44
C PRO A 299 -1.32 -7.16 -18.93
N ARG A 300 -2.19 -7.70 -19.80
CA ARG A 300 -2.36 -7.24 -21.19
C ARG A 300 -3.21 -5.97 -21.24
N PHE A 301 -4.41 -6.02 -20.68
CA PHE A 301 -5.37 -4.92 -20.71
C PHE A 301 -5.23 -3.94 -19.53
N GLY A 302 -4.35 -4.23 -18.57
CA GLY A 302 -4.18 -3.42 -17.36
C GLY A 302 -5.45 -3.37 -16.52
N LEU A 303 -6.14 -4.51 -16.45
CA LEU A 303 -7.44 -4.67 -15.80
C LEU A 303 -7.36 -5.70 -14.68
N LYS A 304 -8.23 -5.55 -13.68
CA LYS A 304 -8.58 -6.61 -12.73
C LYS A 304 -10.08 -6.69 -12.56
N GLY A 305 -10.58 -7.86 -12.21
CA GLY A 305 -11.99 -8.06 -11.92
C GLY A 305 -12.23 -9.35 -11.18
N LYS A 306 -13.47 -9.48 -10.69
CA LYS A 306 -13.99 -10.65 -10.01
C LYS A 306 -15.30 -10.98 -10.70
N ILE A 307 -15.32 -12.05 -11.49
CA ILE A 307 -16.54 -12.48 -12.19
C ILE A 307 -17.44 -13.15 -11.15
N ASP A 308 -18.69 -12.70 -10.98
CA ASP A 308 -19.64 -13.28 -10.02
C ASP A 308 -19.79 -14.80 -10.23
N VAL A 309 -20.12 -15.21 -11.47
CA VAL A 309 -20.22 -16.61 -11.86
C VAL A 309 -19.64 -16.82 -13.28
N THR A 310 -18.79 -17.82 -13.45
CA THR A 310 -18.32 -18.31 -14.75
C THR A 310 -19.14 -19.54 -15.12
N VAL A 311 -20.03 -19.41 -16.11
CA VAL A 311 -20.99 -20.45 -16.52
C VAL A 311 -20.61 -21.12 -17.83
N ASN A 312 -20.94 -22.41 -17.97
CA ASN A 312 -20.94 -23.11 -19.25
C ASN A 312 -22.33 -22.96 -19.90
N VAL A 313 -22.36 -22.51 -21.17
CA VAL A 313 -23.58 -22.12 -21.88
C VAL A 313 -23.64 -22.85 -23.21
N LYS A 314 -24.74 -23.57 -23.44
CA LYS A 314 -25.06 -24.23 -24.71
C LYS A 314 -25.98 -23.33 -25.53
N ILE A 315 -25.47 -22.87 -26.66
CA ILE A 315 -26.14 -21.97 -27.60
C ILE A 315 -26.65 -22.83 -28.76
N HIS A 316 -27.98 -22.95 -28.88
CA HIS A 316 -28.65 -23.75 -29.91
C HIS A 316 -29.13 -22.84 -31.06
N ARG A 317 -28.76 -23.18 -32.30
CA ARG A 317 -29.18 -22.50 -33.54
C ARG A 317 -29.61 -23.54 -34.58
N GLY A 318 -30.91 -23.62 -34.85
CA GLY A 318 -31.46 -24.70 -35.67
C GLY A 318 -31.15 -26.07 -35.04
N SER A 319 -30.45 -26.92 -35.78
CA SER A 319 -29.95 -28.23 -35.32
C SER A 319 -28.53 -28.19 -34.73
N GLU A 320 -27.81 -27.08 -34.86
CA GLU A 320 -26.44 -26.93 -34.36
C GLU A 320 -26.45 -26.42 -32.92
N ALA A 321 -25.62 -27.01 -32.05
CA ALA A 321 -25.43 -26.55 -30.68
C ALA A 321 -23.93 -26.35 -30.39
N THR A 322 -23.57 -25.18 -29.85
CA THR A 322 -22.19 -24.85 -29.48
C THR A 322 -22.11 -24.56 -27.99
N CYS A 323 -21.11 -25.11 -27.30
CA CYS A 323 -20.86 -24.80 -25.89
C CYS A 323 -19.79 -23.70 -25.77
N ARG A 324 -20.02 -22.73 -24.89
CA ARG A 324 -19.08 -21.65 -24.58
C ARG A 324 -19.06 -21.39 -23.07
N ILE A 325 -17.86 -21.14 -22.54
CA ILE A 325 -17.68 -20.67 -21.17
C ILE A 325 -17.80 -19.15 -21.18
N MET A 326 -18.76 -18.59 -20.43
CA MET A 326 -19.12 -17.17 -20.49
C MET A 326 -19.21 -16.56 -19.09
N PRO A 327 -18.84 -15.28 -18.91
CA PRO A 327 -19.06 -14.56 -17.66
C PRO A 327 -20.55 -14.22 -17.48
N LEU A 328 -21.06 -14.41 -16.27
CA LEU A 328 -22.37 -13.99 -15.81
C LEU A 328 -22.19 -12.99 -14.66
N GLU A 329 -22.62 -11.76 -14.87
CA GLU A 329 -22.67 -10.70 -13.86
C GLU A 329 -24.07 -10.65 -13.24
N LEU A 330 -24.13 -10.59 -11.91
CA LEU A 330 -25.37 -10.47 -11.16
C LEU A 330 -25.62 -8.99 -10.81
N LYS A 331 -26.88 -8.57 -10.84
CA LYS A 331 -27.31 -7.23 -10.42
C LYS A 331 -28.55 -7.29 -9.56
N THR A 332 -28.58 -6.40 -8.57
CA THR A 332 -29.67 -6.21 -7.62
C THR A 332 -30.25 -4.81 -7.72
N GLY A 333 -31.53 -4.66 -7.36
CA GLY A 333 -32.30 -3.44 -7.61
C GLY A 333 -32.71 -3.27 -9.08
N LYS A 334 -32.97 -2.02 -9.47
CA LYS A 334 -33.67 -1.67 -10.71
C LYS A 334 -33.01 -2.27 -11.96
N GLU A 335 -33.83 -3.00 -12.72
CA GLU A 335 -33.56 -3.47 -14.07
C GLU A 335 -33.37 -2.28 -15.03
N SER A 336 -32.11 -1.85 -15.19
CA SER A 336 -31.73 -0.64 -15.93
C SER A 336 -31.16 -0.93 -17.31
N ASN A 337 -30.58 -2.13 -17.50
CA ASN A 337 -29.70 -2.49 -18.62
C ASN A 337 -28.71 -1.37 -19.00
N SER A 338 -28.21 -0.65 -17.98
CA SER A 338 -27.47 0.60 -18.21
C SER A 338 -26.10 0.36 -18.86
N ILE A 339 -25.56 1.42 -19.47
CA ILE A 339 -24.26 1.39 -20.14
C ILE A 339 -23.19 0.87 -19.17
N GLU A 340 -23.18 1.32 -17.91
CA GLU A 340 -22.19 0.89 -16.91
C GLU A 340 -22.26 -0.61 -16.60
N HIS A 341 -23.46 -1.16 -16.46
CA HIS A 341 -23.64 -2.61 -16.22
C HIS A 341 -23.18 -3.43 -17.44
N ARG A 342 -23.53 -2.98 -18.65
CA ARG A 342 -23.09 -3.64 -19.89
C ARG A 342 -21.57 -3.55 -20.06
N SER A 343 -20.97 -2.39 -19.78
CA SER A 343 -19.53 -2.18 -19.84
C SER A 343 -18.75 -3.07 -18.88
N GLN A 344 -19.27 -3.34 -17.68
CA GLN A 344 -18.67 -4.31 -16.75
C GLN A 344 -18.60 -5.72 -17.38
N VAL A 345 -19.68 -6.18 -17.99
CA VAL A 345 -19.71 -7.48 -18.71
C VAL A 345 -18.74 -7.51 -19.89
N VAL A 346 -18.67 -6.45 -20.70
CA VAL A 346 -17.68 -6.33 -21.79
C VAL A 346 -16.25 -6.45 -21.25
N LEU A 347 -15.93 -5.80 -20.14
CA LEU A 347 -14.62 -5.89 -19.48
C LEU A 347 -14.33 -7.29 -18.93
N TYR A 348 -15.33 -8.02 -18.43
CA TYR A 348 -15.15 -9.44 -18.06
C TYR A 348 -14.89 -10.36 -19.25
N THR A 349 -15.35 -10.03 -20.47
CA THR A 349 -14.94 -10.78 -21.67
C THR A 349 -13.45 -10.60 -21.98
N LEU A 350 -12.90 -9.39 -21.80
CA LEU A 350 -11.45 -9.14 -21.94
C LEU A 350 -10.65 -9.87 -20.86
N LEU A 351 -11.07 -9.78 -19.59
CA LEU A 351 -10.45 -10.52 -18.48
C LEU A 351 -10.47 -12.04 -18.72
N SER A 352 -11.56 -12.58 -19.25
CA SER A 352 -11.67 -14.01 -19.57
C SER A 352 -10.58 -14.50 -20.52
N GLN A 353 -10.05 -13.64 -21.40
CA GLN A 353 -8.97 -14.02 -22.35
C GLN A 353 -7.64 -14.40 -21.68
N GLU A 354 -7.44 -14.05 -20.40
CA GLU A 354 -6.25 -14.48 -19.66
C GLU A 354 -6.35 -15.94 -19.18
N ARG A 355 -7.58 -16.44 -18.98
CA ARG A 355 -7.85 -17.79 -18.46
C ARG A 355 -8.25 -18.77 -19.56
N ARG A 356 -9.00 -18.30 -20.55
CA ARG A 356 -9.72 -19.11 -21.56
C ARG A 356 -9.77 -18.39 -22.91
N ALA A 357 -10.39 -19.01 -23.92
CA ALA A 357 -10.65 -18.34 -25.18
C ALA A 357 -11.63 -17.16 -24.99
N ASP A 358 -11.62 -16.18 -25.91
CA ASP A 358 -12.57 -15.07 -25.89
C ASP A 358 -14.02 -15.59 -25.94
N PRO A 359 -14.88 -15.29 -24.96
CA PRO A 359 -16.28 -15.71 -24.98
C PRO A 359 -17.12 -14.94 -26.04
N GLU A 360 -16.59 -13.84 -26.59
CA GLU A 360 -17.24 -12.86 -27.51
C GLU A 360 -18.44 -12.10 -26.91
N ALA A 361 -19.05 -12.61 -25.84
CA ALA A 361 -20.16 -12.01 -25.10
C ALA A 361 -20.18 -12.46 -23.64
N GLY A 362 -21.01 -11.82 -22.83
CA GLY A 362 -21.35 -12.27 -21.48
C GLY A 362 -22.83 -12.04 -21.16
N TRP A 363 -23.22 -12.36 -19.94
CA TRP A 363 -24.60 -12.29 -19.47
C TRP A 363 -24.74 -11.33 -18.30
N LEU A 364 -25.88 -10.63 -18.25
CA LEU A 364 -26.25 -9.71 -17.17
C LEU A 364 -27.61 -10.14 -16.60
N LEU A 365 -27.64 -10.63 -15.36
CA LEU A 365 -28.85 -11.12 -14.70
C LEU A 365 -29.33 -10.15 -13.62
N TYR A 366 -30.59 -9.71 -13.73
CA TYR A 366 -31.26 -8.95 -12.67
C TYR A 366 -31.98 -9.89 -11.71
N LEU A 367 -31.41 -10.06 -10.52
CA LEU A 367 -31.90 -10.97 -9.48
C LEU A 367 -33.30 -10.60 -8.98
N GLN A 368 -33.73 -9.35 -9.13
CA GLN A 368 -35.09 -8.91 -8.75
C GLN A 368 -36.20 -9.49 -9.63
N THR A 369 -35.92 -9.79 -10.91
CA THR A 369 -36.94 -10.19 -11.91
C THR A 369 -36.66 -11.54 -12.58
N GLY A 370 -35.45 -12.07 -12.38
CA GLY A 370 -34.96 -13.26 -13.08
C GLY A 370 -34.57 -12.98 -14.54
N ASN A 371 -34.64 -11.73 -15.00
CA ASN A 371 -34.39 -11.40 -16.40
C ASN A 371 -32.89 -11.37 -16.71
N MET A 372 -32.47 -12.18 -17.69
CA MET A 372 -31.08 -12.28 -18.16
C MET A 372 -30.92 -11.65 -19.54
N TYR A 373 -29.91 -10.81 -19.70
CA TYR A 373 -29.63 -10.06 -20.92
C TYR A 373 -28.30 -10.47 -21.58
N PRO A 374 -28.26 -10.67 -22.90
CA PRO A 374 -27.00 -10.81 -23.63
C PRO A 374 -26.26 -9.47 -23.71
N VAL A 375 -24.95 -9.51 -23.48
CA VAL A 375 -24.04 -8.39 -23.67
C VAL A 375 -22.93 -8.81 -24.64
N PRO A 376 -23.11 -8.59 -25.97
CA PRO A 376 -22.04 -8.81 -26.94
C PRO A 376 -20.89 -7.81 -26.70
N ALA A 377 -19.66 -8.28 -26.83
CA ALA A 377 -18.45 -7.48 -26.60
C ALA A 377 -17.79 -7.10 -27.92
N ASN A 378 -18.38 -6.12 -28.62
CA ASN A 378 -17.88 -5.68 -29.92
C ASN A 378 -16.54 -4.93 -29.79
N HIS A 379 -15.81 -4.82 -30.91
CA HIS A 379 -14.54 -4.08 -30.95
C HIS A 379 -14.70 -2.63 -30.46
N LEU A 380 -15.74 -1.91 -30.91
CA LEU A 380 -16.02 -0.52 -30.50
C LEU A 380 -16.18 -0.40 -28.97
N ASP A 381 -16.98 -1.27 -28.36
CA ASP A 381 -17.22 -1.25 -26.91
C ASP A 381 -15.90 -1.50 -26.14
N ARG A 382 -15.09 -2.45 -26.60
CA ARG A 382 -13.76 -2.76 -26.02
C ARG A 382 -12.79 -1.58 -26.19
N ARG A 383 -12.75 -0.97 -27.39
CA ARG A 383 -11.90 0.17 -27.76
C ARG A 383 -12.15 1.37 -26.85
N GLU A 384 -13.42 1.79 -26.72
CA GLU A 384 -13.77 2.95 -25.89
C GLU A 384 -13.55 2.70 -24.40
N LEU A 385 -13.81 1.49 -23.90
CA LEU A 385 -13.54 1.15 -22.49
C LEU A 385 -12.05 1.08 -22.18
N LEU A 386 -11.21 0.63 -23.11
CA LEU A 386 -9.75 0.67 -22.94
C LEU A 386 -9.19 2.10 -23.03
N LYS A 387 -9.73 2.96 -23.90
CA LYS A 387 -9.40 4.41 -23.91
C LYS A 387 -9.74 5.08 -22.58
N LEU A 388 -10.93 4.85 -22.02
CA LEU A 388 -11.31 5.34 -20.68
C LEU A 388 -10.40 4.77 -19.58
N ARG A 389 -10.06 3.48 -19.64
CA ARG A 389 -9.11 2.85 -18.71
C ARG A 389 -7.73 3.49 -18.77
N ASN A 390 -7.23 3.85 -19.95
CA ASN A 390 -5.94 4.54 -20.09
C ASN A 390 -5.98 5.98 -19.56
N GLN A 391 -7.06 6.73 -19.81
CA GLN A 391 -7.25 8.05 -19.19
C GLN A 391 -7.23 7.93 -17.67
N MET A 392 -7.93 6.95 -17.10
CA MET A 392 -7.91 6.71 -15.65
C MET A 392 -6.50 6.35 -15.14
N ALA A 393 -5.74 5.53 -15.89
CA ALA A 393 -4.36 5.18 -15.56
C ALA A 393 -3.44 6.40 -15.52
N PHE A 394 -3.52 7.28 -16.53
CA PHE A 394 -2.76 8.53 -16.58
C PHE A 394 -2.97 9.39 -15.32
N TYR A 395 -4.23 9.65 -14.92
CA TYR A 395 -4.52 10.46 -13.72
C TYR A 395 -4.20 9.75 -12.39
N LEU A 396 -4.08 8.42 -12.39
CA LEU A 396 -3.64 7.67 -11.20
C LEU A 396 -2.12 7.70 -11.03
N ALA A 397 -1.35 7.54 -12.12
CA ALA A 397 0.11 7.67 -12.13
C ALA A 397 0.57 9.11 -11.85
N ASN A 398 0.05 10.06 -12.62
CA ASN A 398 0.49 11.46 -12.63
C ASN A 398 -0.17 12.30 -11.53
N GLY A 399 -0.11 11.82 -10.28
CA GLY A 399 -0.61 12.54 -9.11
C GLY A 399 0.29 13.69 -8.62
N VAL A 400 1.53 13.78 -9.11
CA VAL A 400 2.55 14.75 -8.69
C VAL A 400 3.19 15.38 -9.94
N ARG A 401 3.41 16.69 -9.91
CA ARG A 401 4.15 17.46 -10.91
C ARG A 401 5.40 18.08 -10.27
N LYS A 402 6.51 18.22 -11.02
CA LYS A 402 7.67 19.02 -10.59
C LYS A 402 7.56 20.45 -11.11
N SER A 403 7.92 21.44 -10.29
CA SER A 403 8.07 22.82 -10.76
C SER A 403 9.27 22.97 -11.69
N THR A 404 9.10 23.68 -12.80
CA THR A 404 10.19 24.03 -13.74
C THR A 404 11.04 25.22 -13.26
N ALA A 405 10.61 25.94 -12.23
CA ALA A 405 11.24 27.18 -11.77
C ALA A 405 12.23 26.96 -10.61
N GLY A 406 13.50 26.66 -10.93
CA GLY A 406 14.68 26.88 -10.08
C GLY A 406 14.84 26.06 -8.79
N LYS A 407 13.78 25.44 -8.28
CA LYS A 407 13.80 24.45 -7.18
C LYS A 407 12.87 23.31 -7.58
N GLU A 408 13.40 22.08 -7.61
CA GLU A 408 12.64 20.85 -7.92
C GLU A 408 11.67 20.47 -6.80
N GLN A 409 10.76 21.36 -6.39
CA GLN A 409 9.72 21.03 -5.44
C GLN A 409 8.56 20.33 -6.14
N SER A 410 8.22 19.13 -5.64
CA SER A 410 7.02 18.41 -6.05
C SER A 410 5.77 19.16 -5.58
N GLN A 411 4.75 19.18 -6.44
CA GLN A 411 3.43 19.71 -6.17
C GLN A 411 2.37 18.70 -6.61
N LEU A 412 1.16 18.81 -6.11
CA LEU A 412 0.06 17.99 -6.58
C LEU A 412 -0.36 18.36 -8.02
N ALA A 413 -0.72 17.34 -8.78
CA ALA A 413 -1.27 17.50 -10.12
C ALA A 413 -2.76 17.89 -10.08
N GLN A 414 -3.31 18.27 -11.24
CA GLN A 414 -4.76 18.43 -11.38
C GLN A 414 -5.44 17.07 -11.52
N LEU A 415 -6.64 16.94 -10.94
CA LEU A 415 -7.51 15.79 -11.20
C LEU A 415 -8.25 16.00 -12.53
N PRO A 416 -8.95 14.97 -13.07
CA PRO A 416 -9.78 15.16 -14.26
C PRO A 416 -10.76 16.33 -14.08
N PRO A 417 -11.11 17.07 -15.14
CA PRO A 417 -11.93 18.27 -15.04
C PRO A 417 -13.30 17.99 -14.41
N ILE A 418 -13.84 19.01 -13.73
CA ILE A 418 -15.19 18.94 -13.14
C ILE A 418 -16.21 18.96 -14.29
N VAL A 419 -17.02 17.91 -14.39
CA VAL A 419 -18.06 17.79 -15.44
C VAL A 419 -19.13 18.88 -15.29
N ASN A 420 -19.63 19.38 -16.42
CA ASN A 420 -20.71 20.38 -16.46
C ASN A 420 -22.12 19.75 -16.43
N ASP A 421 -22.26 18.51 -15.95
CA ASP A 421 -23.57 17.88 -15.73
C ASP A 421 -24.00 18.02 -14.26
N SER A 422 -25.01 18.89 -14.05
CA SER A 422 -25.59 19.13 -12.74
C SER A 422 -26.27 17.89 -12.13
N TYR A 423 -26.76 16.95 -12.94
CA TYR A 423 -27.43 15.72 -12.50
C TYR A 423 -26.41 14.73 -11.95
N THR A 424 -25.37 14.39 -12.73
CA THR A 424 -24.27 13.51 -12.27
C THR A 424 -23.59 14.08 -11.02
N CYS A 425 -23.36 15.39 -10.95
CA CYS A 425 -22.80 16.01 -9.74
C CYS A 425 -23.75 16.00 -8.53
N LYS A 426 -25.08 16.02 -8.72
CA LYS A 426 -26.07 15.98 -7.62
C LYS A 426 -26.07 14.62 -6.90
N TYR A 427 -25.87 13.53 -7.63
CA TYR A 427 -25.86 12.15 -7.10
C TYR A 427 -24.45 11.56 -6.96
N CYS A 428 -23.41 12.39 -6.91
CA CYS A 428 -22.02 11.97 -6.77
C CYS A 428 -21.64 11.79 -5.29
N SER A 429 -21.33 10.57 -4.84
CA SER A 429 -20.82 10.31 -3.48
C SER A 429 -19.54 11.10 -3.18
N GLN A 430 -18.67 11.25 -4.18
CA GLN A 430 -17.40 11.95 -4.09
C GLN A 430 -17.51 13.49 -4.25
N MET A 431 -18.72 14.07 -4.23
CA MET A 431 -18.90 15.53 -4.39
C MET A 431 -18.15 16.36 -3.34
N TYR A 432 -18.07 15.87 -2.10
CA TYR A 432 -17.33 16.52 -1.03
C TYR A 432 -15.81 16.53 -1.28
N ASN A 433 -15.21 15.35 -1.55
CA ASN A 433 -13.79 15.22 -1.88
C ASN A 433 -13.41 16.00 -3.15
N CYS A 434 -14.31 16.04 -4.14
CA CYS A 434 -14.18 16.83 -5.36
C CYS A 434 -14.03 18.33 -5.08
N ALA A 435 -14.90 18.88 -4.22
CA ALA A 435 -14.86 20.28 -3.81
C ALA A 435 -13.64 20.60 -2.94
N LEU A 436 -13.31 19.73 -1.97
CA LEU A 436 -12.16 19.87 -1.09
C LEU A 436 -10.85 19.92 -1.88
N TYR A 437 -10.64 18.98 -2.80
CA TYR A 437 -9.44 18.97 -3.66
C TYR A 437 -9.38 20.22 -4.55
N SER A 438 -10.51 20.63 -5.12
CA SER A 438 -10.54 21.81 -5.99
C SER A 438 -10.13 23.09 -5.24
N ARG A 439 -10.64 23.30 -4.02
CA ARG A 439 -10.27 24.47 -3.19
C ARG A 439 -8.88 24.39 -2.59
N ALA A 440 -8.44 23.22 -2.13
CA ALA A 440 -7.15 23.04 -1.46
C ALA A 440 -5.96 22.99 -2.43
N VAL A 441 -6.18 22.58 -3.68
CA VAL A 441 -5.11 22.28 -4.66
C VAL A 441 -5.30 23.08 -5.96
N GLU A 442 -6.42 22.92 -6.65
CA GLU A 442 -6.56 23.41 -8.04
C GLU A 442 -6.77 24.93 -8.13
N GLN A 443 -7.49 25.54 -7.17
CA GLN A 443 -7.68 26.99 -7.08
C GLN A 443 -6.39 27.76 -6.73
N GLN A 444 -5.33 27.06 -6.30
CA GLN A 444 -3.99 27.64 -6.08
C GLN A 444 -3.12 27.60 -7.35
N MET A 445 -3.70 27.28 -8.52
CA MET A 445 -2.99 27.15 -9.80
C MET A 445 -3.55 28.14 -10.83
N ASP A 446 -2.66 28.87 -11.51
CA ASP A 446 -2.97 29.95 -12.46
C ASP A 446 -3.83 29.57 -13.69
N LYS A 447 -4.20 28.29 -13.85
CA LYS A 447 -4.89 27.74 -15.04
C LYS A 447 -5.97 26.69 -14.72
N SER A 448 -6.64 26.75 -13.55
CA SER A 448 -7.76 25.84 -13.26
C SER A 448 -9.09 26.33 -13.83
N PHE A 449 -9.68 25.55 -14.74
CA PHE A 449 -11.05 25.81 -15.24
C PHE A 449 -12.07 25.12 -14.33
N ILE A 450 -12.90 25.91 -13.65
CA ILE A 450 -14.01 25.42 -12.82
C ILE A 450 -15.33 25.92 -13.43
N PRO A 451 -16.29 25.03 -13.75
CA PRO A 451 -17.60 25.47 -14.25
C PRO A 451 -18.29 26.41 -13.25
N LEU A 452 -18.76 27.58 -13.73
CA LEU A 452 -19.37 28.61 -12.88
C LEU A 452 -20.53 28.09 -12.02
N ALA A 453 -21.35 27.19 -12.57
CA ALA A 453 -22.46 26.54 -11.87
C ALA A 453 -22.04 25.63 -10.69
N MET A 454 -20.76 25.27 -10.60
CA MET A 454 -20.20 24.44 -9.54
C MET A 454 -19.51 25.25 -8.44
N LEU A 455 -19.09 26.50 -8.70
CA LEU A 455 -18.42 27.36 -7.70
C LEU A 455 -19.24 27.52 -6.40
N PRO A 456 -20.56 27.85 -6.41
CA PRO A 456 -21.34 27.97 -5.18
C PRO A 456 -21.47 26.65 -4.40
N LYS A 457 -21.42 25.50 -5.10
CA LYS A 457 -21.44 24.18 -4.45
C LYS A 457 -20.10 23.86 -3.78
N ILE A 458 -18.99 24.21 -4.43
CA ILE A 458 -17.65 24.04 -3.88
C ILE A 458 -17.49 24.91 -2.64
N GLU A 459 -17.88 26.19 -2.73
CA GLU A 459 -17.86 27.12 -1.60
C GLU A 459 -18.71 26.62 -0.43
N LYS A 460 -19.99 26.31 -0.67
CA LYS A 460 -20.88 25.75 0.37
C LYS A 460 -20.33 24.50 1.06
N ALA A 461 -19.63 23.63 0.31
CA ALA A 461 -19.04 22.40 0.84
C ALA A 461 -17.73 22.62 1.64
N THR A 462 -17.13 23.81 1.59
CA THR A 462 -15.78 24.08 2.12
C THR A 462 -15.63 25.40 2.89
N GLN A 463 -16.67 26.24 2.97
CA GLN A 463 -16.66 27.56 3.63
C GLN A 463 -16.28 27.53 5.12
N HIS A 464 -16.44 26.38 5.78
CA HIS A 464 -16.07 26.14 7.18
C HIS A 464 -14.57 25.84 7.40
N LEU A 465 -13.77 25.80 6.34
CA LEU A 465 -12.33 25.51 6.39
C LEU A 465 -11.49 26.77 6.34
N LYS A 466 -10.57 26.90 7.31
CA LYS A 466 -9.55 27.96 7.34
C LYS A 466 -8.44 27.65 6.31
N HIS A 467 -7.65 28.65 5.93
CA HIS A 467 -6.51 28.44 5.02
C HIS A 467 -5.48 27.44 5.58
N SER A 468 -5.23 27.44 6.89
CA SER A 468 -4.40 26.45 7.59
C SER A 468 -4.88 25.01 7.39
N HIS A 469 -6.20 24.79 7.37
CA HIS A 469 -6.82 23.48 7.20
C HIS A 469 -6.59 22.96 5.76
N LEU A 470 -6.76 23.84 4.77
CA LEU A 470 -6.53 23.53 3.35
C LEU A 470 -5.04 23.25 3.06
N GLN A 471 -4.13 24.05 3.62
CA GLN A 471 -2.69 23.82 3.53
C GLN A 471 -2.29 22.47 4.15
N TYR A 472 -2.79 22.15 5.35
CA TYR A 472 -2.54 20.87 6.02
C TYR A 472 -3.05 19.68 5.19
N PHE A 473 -4.25 19.79 4.62
CA PHE A 473 -4.80 18.78 3.70
C PHE A 473 -3.88 18.58 2.49
N SER A 474 -3.52 19.66 1.79
CA SER A 474 -2.70 19.60 0.58
C SER A 474 -1.31 19.01 0.85
N LEU A 475 -0.65 19.42 1.95
CA LEU A 475 0.67 18.93 2.33
C LEU A 475 0.66 17.43 2.66
N TRP A 476 -0.29 16.97 3.49
CA TRP A 476 -0.38 15.54 3.81
C TRP A 476 -0.76 14.68 2.61
N TYR A 477 -1.64 15.17 1.73
CA TYR A 477 -1.98 14.48 0.49
C TYR A 477 -0.76 14.34 -0.43
N LEU A 478 0.07 15.39 -0.58
CA LEU A 478 1.34 15.35 -1.32
C LEU A 478 2.31 14.33 -0.74
N MET A 479 2.60 14.40 0.57
CA MET A 479 3.53 13.48 1.23
C MET A 479 3.09 12.01 1.10
N MET A 480 1.80 11.73 1.26
CA MET A 480 1.25 10.38 1.06
C MET A 480 1.34 9.90 -0.39
N THR A 481 1.15 10.79 -1.37
CA THR A 481 1.27 10.45 -2.79
C THR A 481 2.72 10.11 -3.17
N LEU A 482 3.68 10.92 -2.72
CA LEU A 482 5.13 10.69 -2.90
C LEU A 482 5.59 9.36 -2.27
N GLU A 483 5.11 9.05 -1.07
CA GLU A 483 5.40 7.79 -0.37
C GLU A 483 4.76 6.58 -1.07
N SER A 484 3.57 6.72 -1.66
CA SER A 484 2.93 5.65 -2.44
C SER A 484 3.72 5.33 -3.70
N GLN A 485 3.99 6.35 -4.54
CA GLN A 485 4.77 6.19 -5.79
C GLN A 485 6.14 5.55 -5.53
N SER A 486 6.75 5.82 -4.36
CA SER A 486 8.05 5.26 -3.98
C SER A 486 8.01 3.79 -3.56
N LYS A 487 6.85 3.27 -3.15
CA LYS A 487 6.62 1.84 -2.90
C LYS A 487 6.36 1.13 -4.22
N ASP A 488 5.45 1.68 -5.02
CA ASP A 488 5.04 1.14 -6.33
C ASP A 488 6.26 0.94 -7.26
N ASN A 489 7.21 1.88 -7.23
CA ASN A 489 8.45 1.80 -8.03
C ASN A 489 9.45 0.72 -7.58
N LYS A 490 9.48 0.33 -6.29
CA LYS A 490 10.54 -0.55 -5.76
C LYS A 490 10.20 -2.04 -5.83
N ARG A 491 8.93 -2.42 -5.74
CA ARG A 491 8.47 -3.82 -5.59
C ARG A 491 7.17 -4.10 -6.34
N SER A 492 7.07 -3.57 -7.56
CA SER A 492 5.88 -3.72 -8.40
C SER A 492 5.50 -5.18 -8.64
N HIS A 493 4.18 -5.45 -8.62
CA HIS A 493 3.59 -6.76 -8.96
C HIS A 493 3.98 -7.24 -10.37
N ARG A 494 4.46 -6.35 -11.26
CA ARG A 494 4.94 -6.68 -12.62
C ARG A 494 5.89 -7.87 -12.66
N ASN A 495 6.72 -8.04 -11.63
CA ASN A 495 7.68 -9.15 -11.57
C ASN A 495 6.99 -10.53 -11.43
N ILE A 496 5.73 -10.61 -10.98
CA ILE A 496 4.99 -11.89 -10.87
C ILE A 496 4.74 -12.48 -12.26
N TRP A 497 4.34 -11.66 -13.23
CA TRP A 497 4.00 -12.09 -14.60
C TRP A 497 5.12 -11.85 -15.63
N LEU A 498 6.03 -10.89 -15.42
CA LEU A 498 7.14 -10.63 -16.35
C LEU A 498 8.38 -11.51 -16.11
N MET A 499 8.57 -12.06 -14.91
CA MET A 499 9.70 -12.94 -14.55
C MET A 499 9.28 -14.38 -14.29
N SER A 500 10.15 -15.33 -14.64
CA SER A 500 9.97 -16.73 -14.30
C SER A 500 10.08 -16.97 -12.78
N ALA A 501 9.49 -18.06 -12.30
CA ALA A 501 9.60 -18.46 -10.90
C ALA A 501 11.07 -18.65 -10.48
N SER A 502 11.91 -19.28 -11.34
CA SER A 502 13.33 -19.52 -11.06
C SER A 502 14.15 -18.23 -10.91
N GLU A 503 13.87 -17.18 -11.70
CA GLU A 503 14.55 -15.89 -11.54
C GLU A 503 14.16 -15.19 -10.24
N ARG A 504 12.90 -15.30 -9.82
CA ARG A 504 12.44 -14.72 -8.56
C ARG A 504 12.84 -15.52 -7.32
N GLU A 505 12.97 -16.85 -7.43
CA GLU A 505 13.58 -17.69 -6.39
C GLU A 505 15.01 -17.24 -6.09
N LYS A 506 15.81 -16.88 -7.12
CA LYS A 506 17.18 -16.34 -6.94
C LYS A 506 17.20 -14.99 -6.21
N ASN A 507 16.14 -14.19 -6.33
CA ASN A 507 15.98 -12.94 -5.58
C ASN A 507 15.40 -13.15 -4.16
N GLY A 508 14.95 -14.37 -3.84
CA GLY A 508 14.34 -14.74 -2.56
C GLY A 508 12.85 -14.38 -2.43
N ASP A 509 12.25 -13.71 -3.40
CA ASP A 509 10.87 -13.15 -3.30
C ASP A 509 9.77 -14.09 -3.86
N CYS A 510 10.11 -15.35 -4.14
CA CYS A 510 9.22 -16.38 -4.67
C CYS A 510 9.67 -17.78 -4.23
N ILE A 511 8.72 -18.72 -4.18
CA ILE A 511 8.95 -20.17 -4.10
C ILE A 511 8.19 -20.83 -5.26
N GLY A 512 8.89 -21.47 -6.19
CA GLY A 512 8.33 -22.16 -7.35
C GLY A 512 8.37 -23.69 -7.23
N ASN A 513 7.90 -24.35 -8.28
CA ASN A 513 7.84 -25.81 -8.42
C ASN A 513 7.08 -26.50 -7.26
N LEU A 514 6.00 -25.87 -6.79
CA LEU A 514 5.15 -26.37 -5.71
C LEU A 514 4.01 -27.25 -6.25
N ILE A 515 3.66 -28.31 -5.51
CA ILE A 515 2.49 -29.16 -5.74
C ILE A 515 1.64 -29.23 -4.46
N ARG A 516 0.32 -29.33 -4.58
CA ARG A 516 -0.57 -29.54 -3.42
C ARG A 516 -0.54 -31.01 -3.01
N THR A 517 -0.23 -31.28 -1.75
CA THR A 517 -0.13 -32.65 -1.21
C THR A 517 -1.39 -33.09 -0.47
N GLU A 518 -1.86 -32.26 0.47
CA GLU A 518 -3.01 -32.54 1.32
C GLU A 518 -4.32 -32.03 0.71
N ASP A 519 -5.44 -32.53 1.21
CA ASP A 519 -6.76 -32.01 0.85
C ASP A 519 -7.05 -30.71 1.62
N VAL A 520 -7.78 -29.79 0.96
CA VAL A 520 -7.94 -28.41 1.43
C VAL A 520 -8.87 -28.35 2.64
N GLN A 521 -8.35 -27.88 3.78
CA GLN A 521 -9.15 -27.74 5.01
C GLN A 521 -9.84 -26.37 5.03
N THR A 522 -11.16 -26.35 5.24
CA THR A 522 -11.92 -25.10 5.39
C THR A 522 -11.86 -24.65 6.85
N ILE A 523 -11.34 -23.44 7.10
CA ILE A 523 -11.28 -22.84 8.45
C ILE A 523 -12.60 -22.12 8.75
N CYS A 524 -13.04 -21.29 7.80
CA CYS A 524 -14.33 -20.61 7.79
C CYS A 524 -14.68 -20.17 6.36
N SER A 525 -15.87 -19.59 6.15
CA SER A 525 -16.29 -19.05 4.85
C SER A 525 -15.25 -18.04 4.32
N GLY A 526 -14.64 -18.35 3.16
CA GLY A 526 -13.57 -17.53 2.56
C GLY A 526 -12.16 -17.70 3.15
N GLN A 527 -11.89 -18.74 3.96
CA GLN A 527 -10.53 -19.06 4.42
C GLN A 527 -10.23 -20.57 4.38
N TYR A 528 -9.22 -20.93 3.59
CA TYR A 528 -8.88 -22.30 3.25
C TYR A 528 -7.39 -22.59 3.46
N LEU A 529 -7.08 -23.55 4.34
CA LEU A 529 -5.70 -24.00 4.57
C LEU A 529 -5.25 -24.92 3.42
N HIS A 530 -4.12 -24.57 2.82
CA HIS A 530 -3.48 -25.33 1.74
C HIS A 530 -2.05 -25.70 2.14
N SER A 531 -1.69 -26.96 1.93
CA SER A 531 -0.35 -27.49 2.14
C SER A 531 0.31 -27.79 0.80
N PHE A 532 1.49 -27.22 0.57
CA PHE A 532 2.28 -27.38 -0.64
C PHE A 532 3.64 -28.02 -0.31
N GLN A 533 4.10 -28.90 -1.19
CA GLN A 533 5.46 -29.47 -1.15
C GLN A 533 6.18 -29.10 -2.45
N ARG A 534 7.50 -28.92 -2.40
CA ARG A 534 8.29 -28.78 -3.63
C ARG A 534 8.38 -30.13 -4.35
N LYS A 535 8.08 -30.16 -5.66
CA LYS A 535 8.04 -31.41 -6.43
C LYS A 535 9.39 -32.13 -6.44
N ASN A 536 10.48 -31.38 -6.56
CA ASN A 536 11.85 -31.87 -6.52
C ASN A 536 12.69 -31.01 -5.55
N GLY A 537 13.39 -31.66 -4.60
CA GLY A 537 14.35 -31.00 -3.70
C GLY A 537 13.74 -30.23 -2.52
N ILE A 538 14.58 -29.45 -1.84
CA ILE A 538 14.19 -28.60 -0.70
C ILE A 538 13.64 -27.24 -1.16
N ILE A 539 12.90 -26.57 -0.28
CA ILE A 539 12.47 -25.17 -0.43
C ILE A 539 13.74 -24.29 -0.56
N PRO A 540 13.80 -23.37 -1.54
CA PRO A 540 14.98 -22.54 -1.77
C PRO A 540 15.11 -21.46 -0.69
N ASN A 541 16.29 -20.84 -0.63
CA ASN A 541 16.58 -19.74 0.28
C ASN A 541 15.74 -18.47 -0.02
N THR A 542 14.52 -18.41 0.52
CA THR A 542 13.58 -17.29 0.38
C THR A 542 13.72 -16.22 1.48
N ASN A 543 13.18 -15.02 1.23
CA ASN A 543 12.98 -13.94 2.19
C ASN A 543 11.62 -14.02 2.91
N LEU A 544 10.72 -14.91 2.47
CA LEU A 544 9.39 -15.10 3.04
C LEU A 544 9.46 -15.65 4.47
N MET A 545 8.57 -15.16 5.33
CA MET A 545 8.38 -15.64 6.70
C MET A 545 6.90 -15.94 7.00
N ALA A 546 6.64 -16.68 8.06
CA ALA A 546 5.27 -16.84 8.58
C ALA A 546 4.62 -15.48 8.89
N GLY A 547 3.36 -15.31 8.45
CA GLY A 547 2.59 -14.07 8.53
C GLY A 547 2.76 -13.10 7.34
N ASP A 548 3.68 -13.38 6.41
CA ASP A 548 3.78 -12.61 5.17
C ASP A 548 2.59 -12.88 4.24
N ARG A 549 2.20 -11.85 3.49
CA ARG A 549 1.12 -11.91 2.49
C ARG A 549 1.70 -12.38 1.16
N VAL A 550 0.95 -13.21 0.45
CA VAL A 550 1.40 -13.92 -0.76
C VAL A 550 0.29 -14.01 -1.81
N VAL A 551 0.69 -13.95 -3.07
CA VAL A 551 -0.14 -14.32 -4.23
C VAL A 551 0.25 -15.73 -4.66
N LEU A 552 -0.73 -16.62 -4.77
CA LEU A 552 -0.52 -17.93 -5.39
C LEU A 552 -0.94 -17.87 -6.87
N SER A 553 -0.03 -18.31 -7.75
CA SER A 553 -0.31 -18.53 -9.17
C SER A 553 0.05 -19.97 -9.54
N GLY A 554 -0.52 -20.49 -10.63
CA GLY A 554 0.13 -21.58 -11.34
C GLY A 554 1.41 -21.06 -12.04
N GLU A 555 2.34 -21.95 -12.36
CA GLU A 555 3.49 -21.59 -13.23
C GLU A 555 3.07 -21.44 -14.70
N GLU A 556 1.95 -22.03 -15.10
CA GLU A 556 1.29 -21.74 -16.36
C GLU A 556 0.73 -20.31 -16.39
N ARG A 557 1.04 -19.54 -17.44
CA ARG A 557 0.58 -18.16 -17.65
C ARG A 557 -0.94 -17.98 -17.45
N LYS A 558 -1.74 -18.96 -17.88
CA LYS A 558 -3.21 -18.97 -17.75
C LYS A 558 -3.72 -19.12 -16.32
N LEU A 559 -2.84 -19.37 -15.35
CA LEU A 559 -3.17 -19.55 -13.93
C LEU A 559 -2.53 -18.43 -13.08
N LEU A 560 -2.31 -17.25 -13.66
CA LEU A 560 -1.87 -16.07 -12.92
C LEU A 560 -2.91 -15.63 -11.87
N ALA A 561 -2.43 -15.29 -10.67
CA ALA A 561 -3.18 -14.69 -9.57
C ALA A 561 -4.51 -15.41 -9.26
N LEU A 562 -4.42 -16.70 -8.88
CA LEU A 562 -5.59 -17.53 -8.57
C LEU A 562 -6.28 -17.11 -7.27
N THR A 563 -5.48 -16.77 -6.26
CA THR A 563 -5.89 -16.52 -4.88
C THR A 563 -4.79 -15.76 -4.13
N CYS A 564 -5.19 -14.96 -3.15
CA CYS A 564 -4.29 -14.29 -2.22
C CYS A 564 -4.42 -14.91 -0.82
N GLY A 565 -3.39 -14.72 0.01
CA GLY A 565 -3.44 -15.25 1.36
C GLY A 565 -2.22 -14.92 2.21
N TYR A 566 -2.03 -15.68 3.28
CA TYR A 566 -0.93 -15.52 4.23
C TYR A 566 -0.19 -16.84 4.44
N VAL A 567 1.13 -16.77 4.51
CA VAL A 567 1.98 -17.89 4.91
C VAL A 567 1.72 -18.20 6.38
N LYS A 568 1.39 -19.46 6.70
CA LYS A 568 1.26 -19.94 8.07
C LYS A 568 2.60 -20.50 8.58
N GLU A 569 3.27 -21.29 7.77
CA GLU A 569 4.51 -21.99 8.14
C GLU A 569 5.36 -22.31 6.90
N ILE A 570 6.69 -22.28 7.05
CA ILE A 570 7.67 -22.67 6.03
C ILE A 570 8.62 -23.69 6.67
N ASN A 571 8.66 -24.88 6.10
CA ASN A 571 9.56 -25.97 6.47
C ASN A 571 10.56 -26.23 5.33
N MET A 572 11.58 -27.06 5.56
CA MET A 572 12.60 -27.34 4.53
C MET A 572 12.05 -28.01 3.26
N THR A 573 10.88 -28.65 3.31
CA THR A 573 10.27 -29.37 2.19
C THR A 573 8.87 -28.89 1.82
N SER A 574 8.18 -28.18 2.72
CA SER A 574 6.77 -27.79 2.58
C SER A 574 6.48 -26.37 3.05
N VAL A 575 5.39 -25.80 2.53
CA VAL A 575 4.86 -24.48 2.90
C VAL A 575 3.36 -24.60 3.10
N THR A 576 2.85 -24.06 4.21
CA THR A 576 1.40 -24.01 4.47
C THR A 576 0.90 -22.57 4.40
N CYS A 577 -0.23 -22.36 3.73
CA CYS A 577 -0.82 -21.03 3.51
C CYS A 577 -2.33 -21.06 3.81
N VAL A 578 -2.84 -19.96 4.37
CA VAL A 578 -4.29 -19.70 4.45
C VAL A 578 -4.67 -18.78 3.30
N LEU A 579 -5.48 -19.31 2.37
CA LEU A 579 -5.84 -18.69 1.10
C LEU A 579 -7.33 -18.34 1.04
N ASP A 580 -7.71 -17.35 0.23
CA ASP A 580 -9.09 -16.86 0.10
C ASP A 580 -10.01 -17.73 -0.77
N ARG A 581 -9.47 -18.66 -1.57
CA ARG A 581 -10.24 -19.58 -2.43
C ARG A 581 -9.85 -21.04 -2.24
N ASN A 582 -10.80 -21.95 -2.41
CA ASN A 582 -10.57 -23.40 -2.39
C ASN A 582 -10.07 -23.88 -3.76
N LEU A 583 -8.81 -24.31 -3.84
CA LEU A 583 -8.19 -24.73 -5.11
C LEU A 583 -8.40 -26.22 -5.44
N SER A 584 -9.22 -26.95 -4.69
CA SER A 584 -9.40 -28.41 -4.88
C SER A 584 -9.86 -28.80 -6.30
N LYS A 585 -10.57 -27.91 -7.00
CA LYS A 585 -10.96 -28.09 -8.42
C LYS A 585 -9.78 -28.22 -9.39
N LEU A 586 -8.60 -27.69 -9.04
CA LEU A 586 -7.41 -27.79 -9.88
C LEU A 586 -6.73 -29.18 -9.73
N PRO A 587 -6.20 -29.75 -10.84
CA PRO A 587 -5.49 -31.03 -10.81
C PRO A 587 -4.34 -31.07 -9.79
N LYS A 588 -4.13 -32.22 -9.13
CA LYS A 588 -2.99 -32.42 -8.21
C LYS A 588 -1.62 -32.33 -8.92
N SER A 589 -1.59 -32.41 -10.26
CA SER A 589 -0.40 -32.25 -11.11
C SER A 589 -0.04 -30.80 -11.45
N THR A 590 -0.90 -29.83 -11.18
CA THR A 590 -0.64 -28.41 -11.45
C THR A 590 0.55 -27.92 -10.63
N LEU A 591 1.52 -27.28 -11.31
CA LEU A 591 2.65 -26.61 -10.66
C LEU A 591 2.24 -25.20 -10.22
N PHE A 592 2.52 -24.88 -8.97
CA PHE A 592 2.25 -23.59 -8.35
C PHE A 592 3.54 -22.83 -8.03
N ARG A 593 3.41 -21.52 -7.98
CA ARG A 593 4.39 -20.57 -7.46
C ARG A 593 3.73 -19.66 -6.42
N LEU A 594 4.49 -19.37 -5.37
CA LEU A 594 4.10 -18.51 -4.25
C LEU A 594 4.98 -17.26 -4.29
N ASP A 595 4.40 -16.13 -4.68
CA ASP A 595 5.12 -14.85 -4.78
C ASP A 595 4.81 -13.97 -3.56
N TYR A 596 5.83 -13.30 -3.02
CA TYR A 596 5.62 -12.28 -1.97
C TYR A 596 4.74 -11.15 -2.49
N GLU A 597 3.66 -10.85 -1.76
CA GLU A 597 2.83 -9.67 -1.97
C GLU A 597 3.22 -8.64 -0.91
N GLU A 598 4.06 -7.68 -1.29
CA GLU A 598 4.35 -6.58 -0.36
C GLU A 598 3.05 -5.85 -0.04
N ARG A 599 2.76 -5.66 1.25
CA ARG A 599 1.54 -4.96 1.65
C ARG A 599 1.56 -3.57 1.02
N ILE A 600 0.64 -3.33 0.09
CA ILE A 600 0.13 -2.00 -0.18
C ILE A 600 -0.45 -1.50 1.15
N GLY A 601 0.38 -0.84 1.94
CA GLY A 601 -0.01 -0.09 3.12
C GLY A 601 -0.78 1.13 2.64
N GLY A 602 -2.01 0.88 2.19
CA GLY A 602 -2.77 1.75 1.33
C GLY A 602 -2.98 3.11 1.98
N ILE A 603 -2.67 4.15 1.21
CA ILE A 603 -2.95 5.52 1.62
C ILE A 603 -4.46 5.79 1.73
N GLU A 604 -5.32 4.87 1.27
CA GLU A 604 -6.79 4.93 1.32
C GLU A 604 -7.38 5.20 2.72
N THR A 605 -6.91 4.53 3.79
CA THR A 605 -7.40 4.79 5.15
C THR A 605 -6.84 6.10 5.72
N PRO A 606 -5.52 6.39 5.62
CA PRO A 606 -4.95 7.71 5.92
C PRO A 606 -5.64 8.89 5.17
N LEU A 607 -5.96 8.73 3.89
CA LEU A 607 -6.68 9.71 3.07
C LEU A 607 -8.13 9.87 3.50
N GLY A 608 -8.83 8.77 3.82
CA GLY A 608 -10.17 8.82 4.40
C GLY A 608 -10.21 9.58 5.72
N ASN A 609 -9.23 9.33 6.61
CA ASN A 609 -9.09 10.08 7.86
C ASN A 609 -8.79 11.56 7.62
N LEU A 610 -7.98 11.89 6.61
CA LEU A 610 -7.65 13.27 6.25
C LEU A 610 -8.86 14.01 5.64
N SER A 611 -9.64 13.34 4.80
CA SER A 611 -10.92 13.86 4.28
C SER A 611 -11.91 14.09 5.42
N LYS A 612 -12.10 13.11 6.30
CA LYS A 612 -12.97 13.18 7.47
C LYS A 612 -12.59 14.31 8.44
N LEU A 613 -11.28 14.59 8.59
CA LEU A 613 -10.80 15.73 9.38
C LEU A 613 -11.28 17.07 8.83
N MET A 614 -11.52 17.17 7.52
CA MET A 614 -12.01 18.38 6.87
C MET A 614 -13.54 18.51 6.90
N GLU A 615 -14.30 17.50 7.36
CA GLU A 615 -15.77 17.55 7.36
C GLU A 615 -16.33 18.68 8.24
N ASN A 616 -17.51 19.18 7.88
CA ASN A 616 -18.24 20.14 8.70
C ASN A 616 -19.01 19.43 9.83
N THR A 617 -18.28 18.83 10.78
CA THR A 617 -18.84 18.25 12.01
C THR A 617 -18.12 18.78 13.25
N PRO A 618 -18.79 18.90 14.41
CA PRO A 618 -18.16 19.41 15.63
C PRO A 618 -16.96 18.58 16.12
N ALA A 619 -16.94 17.28 15.80
CA ALA A 619 -15.81 16.41 16.13
C ALA A 619 -14.59 16.74 15.26
N SER A 620 -14.78 16.88 13.95
CA SER A 620 -13.73 17.21 13.00
C SER A 620 -13.22 18.65 13.22
N GLU A 621 -14.11 19.60 13.52
CA GLU A 621 -13.75 20.97 13.92
C GLU A 621 -12.88 21.01 15.18
N LYS A 622 -13.29 20.32 16.27
CA LYS A 622 -12.48 20.19 17.49
C LYS A 622 -11.08 19.61 17.19
N LEU A 623 -10.99 18.61 16.31
CA LEU A 623 -9.71 18.01 15.93
C LEU A 623 -8.85 18.96 15.07
N ARG A 624 -9.44 19.74 14.14
CA ARG A 624 -8.71 20.75 13.37
C ARG A 624 -8.14 21.85 14.28
N ASP A 625 -8.95 22.36 15.20
CA ASP A 625 -8.50 23.35 16.19
C ASP A 625 -7.32 22.85 17.03
N LEU A 626 -7.38 21.61 17.54
CA LEU A 626 -6.35 21.04 18.40
C LEU A 626 -5.06 20.65 17.65
N ILE A 627 -5.18 20.12 16.43
CA ILE A 627 -4.06 19.47 15.70
C ILE A 627 -3.44 20.38 14.63
N ILE A 628 -4.24 21.21 13.98
CA ILE A 628 -3.79 22.10 12.90
C ILE A 628 -3.52 23.50 13.45
N ASP A 629 -4.48 24.06 14.20
CA ASP A 629 -4.40 25.43 14.74
C ASP A 629 -3.79 25.48 16.16
N PHE A 630 -3.38 24.34 16.72
CA PHE A 630 -2.70 24.20 18.02
C PHE A 630 -3.40 24.88 19.22
N ARG A 631 -4.75 24.84 19.25
CA ARG A 631 -5.55 25.28 20.40
C ARG A 631 -5.10 24.55 21.67
N GLU A 632 -4.94 25.31 22.76
CA GLU A 632 -4.40 24.73 24.00
C GLU A 632 -5.38 23.73 24.63
N PRO A 633 -4.92 22.52 25.01
CA PRO A 633 -5.75 21.52 25.65
C PRO A 633 -6.17 21.96 27.05
N GLN A 634 -7.45 21.82 27.35
CA GLN A 634 -8.04 22.31 28.59
C GLN A 634 -8.07 21.22 29.67
N PHE A 635 -7.78 21.63 30.90
CA PHE A 635 -7.83 20.81 32.10
C PHE A 635 -8.72 21.46 33.17
N ILE A 636 -9.42 20.66 33.94
CA ILE A 636 -10.10 21.09 35.17
C ILE A 636 -9.16 21.02 36.38
N GLU A 637 -9.43 21.82 37.40
CA GLU A 637 -8.54 21.99 38.55
C GLU A 637 -8.64 20.87 39.59
N TYR A 638 -9.85 20.40 39.88
CA TYR A 638 -10.14 19.49 40.99
C TYR A 638 -10.72 18.15 40.51
N LEU A 639 -10.25 17.04 41.11
CA LEU A 639 -10.76 15.68 40.84
C LEU A 639 -12.11 15.38 41.53
N SER A 640 -12.44 16.12 42.60
CA SER A 640 -13.60 15.88 43.45
C SER A 640 -14.94 16.05 42.72
N SER A 641 -14.97 16.87 41.67
CA SER A 641 -16.10 17.14 40.78
C SER A 641 -16.21 16.18 39.57
N VAL A 642 -15.31 15.20 39.46
CA VAL A 642 -15.15 14.36 38.24
C VAL A 642 -15.54 12.91 38.48
N LEU A 643 -15.12 12.37 39.62
CA LEU A 643 -15.30 10.95 39.93
C LEU A 643 -16.63 10.74 40.69
N PRO A 644 -17.54 9.87 40.18
CA PRO A 644 -18.70 9.42 40.94
C PRO A 644 -18.30 8.89 42.32
N HIS A 645 -19.12 9.11 43.35
CA HIS A 645 -18.77 8.75 44.73
C HIS A 645 -18.37 7.27 44.86
N GLU A 646 -19.15 6.38 44.25
CA GLU A 646 -18.93 4.92 44.19
C GLU A 646 -17.62 4.50 43.48
N ALA A 647 -17.08 5.35 42.61
CA ALA A 647 -15.84 5.09 41.88
C ALA A 647 -14.60 5.56 42.65
N LYS A 648 -14.73 6.46 43.62
CA LYS A 648 -13.59 7.08 44.33
C LYS A 648 -12.71 6.03 45.03
N ASP A 649 -13.31 5.10 45.75
CA ASP A 649 -12.56 4.06 46.48
C ASP A 649 -11.88 3.05 45.53
N ARG A 650 -12.57 2.67 44.45
CA ARG A 650 -12.00 1.80 43.40
C ARG A 650 -10.80 2.46 42.74
N VAL A 651 -10.93 3.73 42.33
CA VAL A 651 -9.84 4.51 41.73
C VAL A 651 -8.70 4.72 42.73
N ALA A 652 -8.99 5.03 43.99
CA ALA A 652 -7.98 5.16 45.04
C ALA A 652 -7.19 3.85 45.24
N ASN A 653 -7.87 2.69 45.22
CA ASN A 653 -7.20 1.39 45.33
C ASN A 653 -6.33 1.06 44.10
N ILE A 654 -6.77 1.40 42.89
CA ILE A 654 -5.93 1.29 41.67
C ILE A 654 -4.70 2.20 41.78
N LEU A 655 -4.88 3.47 42.16
CA LEU A 655 -3.80 4.45 42.29
C LEU A 655 -2.76 4.08 43.35
N LYS A 656 -3.12 3.34 44.41
CA LYS A 656 -2.16 2.83 45.42
C LYS A 656 -1.07 1.96 44.79
N GLY A 657 -1.43 1.11 43.83
CA GLY A 657 -0.50 0.19 43.14
C GLY A 657 0.43 0.85 42.11
N LEU A 658 0.16 2.10 41.73
CA LEU A 658 0.94 2.85 40.74
C LEU A 658 2.05 3.67 41.40
N ASN A 659 3.14 3.93 40.67
CA ASN A 659 4.20 4.86 41.11
C ASN A 659 3.79 6.34 40.93
N LYS A 660 4.59 7.27 41.46
CA LYS A 660 4.26 8.72 41.46
C LYS A 660 4.03 9.28 40.03
N PRO A 661 4.93 9.06 39.04
CA PRO A 661 4.66 9.43 37.64
C PRO A 661 3.38 8.84 37.05
N GLN A 662 3.12 7.54 37.27
CA GLN A 662 1.90 6.87 36.77
C GLN A 662 0.62 7.46 37.41
N ARG A 663 0.62 7.73 38.72
CA ARG A 663 -0.50 8.44 39.39
C ARG A 663 -0.72 9.84 38.82
N GLN A 664 0.37 10.56 38.51
CA GLN A 664 0.28 11.88 37.88
C GLN A 664 -0.31 11.80 36.47
N ALA A 665 0.05 10.77 35.68
CA ALA A 665 -0.54 10.52 34.37
C ALA A 665 -2.05 10.24 34.48
N MET A 666 -2.47 9.35 35.38
CA MET A 666 -3.88 9.07 35.64
C MET A 666 -4.66 10.31 36.09
N LYS A 667 -4.11 11.10 37.04
CA LYS A 667 -4.70 12.39 37.44
C LYS A 667 -4.86 13.32 36.22
N LYS A 668 -3.85 13.43 35.36
CA LYS A 668 -3.88 14.33 34.19
C LYS A 668 -4.91 13.90 33.16
N VAL A 669 -5.02 12.60 32.87
CA VAL A 669 -6.06 12.02 32.00
C VAL A 669 -7.47 12.31 32.54
N LEU A 670 -7.72 12.04 33.83
CA LEU A 670 -9.02 12.29 34.45
C LEU A 670 -9.42 13.77 34.44
N LEU A 671 -8.45 14.69 34.59
CA LEU A 671 -8.68 16.14 34.54
C LEU A 671 -8.75 16.72 33.10
N SER A 672 -8.55 15.92 32.05
CA SER A 672 -8.54 16.42 30.66
C SER A 672 -9.95 16.64 30.10
N LYS A 673 -10.12 17.73 29.32
CA LYS A 673 -11.28 17.99 28.44
C LYS A 673 -10.98 17.74 26.96
N ASP A 674 -9.71 17.74 26.57
CA ASP A 674 -9.24 17.55 25.19
C ASP A 674 -8.36 16.30 25.08
N TYR A 675 -7.09 16.40 25.46
CA TYR A 675 -6.14 15.30 25.37
C TYR A 675 -5.07 15.31 26.46
N THR A 676 -4.37 14.18 26.60
CA THR A 676 -3.17 14.02 27.44
C THR A 676 -2.11 13.23 26.67
N LEU A 677 -0.84 13.59 26.83
CA LEU A 677 0.31 12.91 26.23
C LEU A 677 1.12 12.22 27.33
N ILE A 678 1.31 10.90 27.22
CA ILE A 678 2.10 10.12 28.18
C ILE A 678 3.39 9.69 27.48
N VAL A 679 4.52 10.30 27.87
CA VAL A 679 5.86 9.90 27.42
C VAL A 679 6.25 8.64 28.20
N GLY A 680 6.05 7.48 27.57
CA GLY A 680 6.29 6.17 28.15
C GLY A 680 7.67 5.64 27.78
N MET A 681 8.69 6.11 28.50
CA MET A 681 10.09 5.71 28.30
C MET A 681 10.28 4.18 28.49
N PRO A 682 11.37 3.56 28.00
CA PRO A 682 11.55 2.11 28.03
C PRO A 682 11.47 1.51 29.44
N GLY A 683 10.70 0.44 29.60
CA GLY A 683 10.53 -0.29 30.87
C GLY A 683 9.58 0.34 31.89
N THR A 684 8.95 1.48 31.59
CA THR A 684 8.13 2.26 32.57
C THR A 684 6.70 1.74 32.82
N GLY A 685 6.33 0.60 32.23
CA GLY A 685 5.01 -0.01 32.43
C GLY A 685 3.87 0.72 31.70
N LYS A 686 4.08 1.14 30.44
CA LYS A 686 3.06 1.74 29.58
C LYS A 686 1.73 0.97 29.64
N THR A 687 1.77 -0.32 29.33
CA THR A 687 0.59 -1.20 29.27
C THR A 687 -0.09 -1.34 30.64
N THR A 688 0.67 -1.47 31.72
CA THR A 688 0.15 -1.53 33.10
C THR A 688 -0.63 -0.26 33.49
N THR A 689 -0.29 0.88 32.88
CA THR A 689 -0.92 2.19 33.13
C THR A 689 -2.29 2.34 32.42
N ILE A 690 -2.66 1.42 31.52
CA ILE A 690 -3.84 1.54 30.64
C ILE A 690 -5.05 0.68 31.11
N CYS A 691 -4.85 -0.30 32.00
CA CYS A 691 -5.85 -1.33 32.28
C CYS A 691 -6.79 -1.06 33.48
N ALA A 692 -7.91 -0.36 33.24
CA ALA A 692 -9.15 -0.48 34.03
C ALA A 692 -10.33 0.16 33.25
N LEU A 693 -11.55 -0.43 33.33
CA LEU A 693 -12.83 -0.10 32.65
C LEU A 693 -13.21 -1.05 31.49
N PRO A 694 -14.47 -1.09 31.00
CA PRO A 694 -14.84 -1.82 29.79
C PRO A 694 -14.12 -1.28 28.54
N ILE A 695 -13.43 -2.15 27.80
CA ILE A 695 -12.52 -1.77 26.71
C ILE A 695 -12.98 -2.37 25.37
N VAL A 696 -12.94 -1.57 24.31
CA VAL A 696 -12.89 -2.05 22.91
C VAL A 696 -11.47 -1.83 22.41
N ALA A 697 -10.75 -2.91 22.11
CA ALA A 697 -9.38 -2.85 21.60
C ALA A 697 -9.33 -3.18 20.10
N THR A 698 -8.62 -2.37 19.31
CA THR A 698 -8.38 -2.58 17.88
C THR A 698 -7.10 -1.86 17.44
N THR A 699 -6.67 -2.06 16.20
CA THR A 699 -5.58 -1.29 15.59
C THR A 699 -6.09 0.03 14.99
N CYS A 700 -5.21 1.03 14.78
CA CYS A 700 -5.60 2.29 14.13
C CYS A 700 -6.13 2.12 12.69
N MET A 701 -5.87 0.99 12.03
CA MET A 701 -6.43 0.67 10.71
C MET A 701 -7.80 -0.03 10.81
N GLY A 702 -8.16 -0.59 11.98
CA GLY A 702 -9.41 -1.31 12.23
C GLY A 702 -10.63 -0.43 12.50
N ILE A 703 -10.55 0.86 12.20
CA ILE A 703 -11.60 1.87 12.44
C ILE A 703 -12.85 1.68 11.58
N ASN A 704 -12.75 0.91 10.50
CA ASN A 704 -13.89 0.58 9.63
C ASN A 704 -14.78 -0.53 10.23
N HIS A 705 -14.45 -1.07 11.41
CA HIS A 705 -15.31 -2.05 12.07
C HIS A 705 -16.67 -1.43 12.44
N PRO A 706 -17.82 -2.10 12.16
CA PRO A 706 -19.16 -1.56 12.37
C PRO A 706 -19.42 -0.91 13.73
N ILE A 707 -18.77 -1.36 14.80
CA ILE A 707 -18.88 -0.77 16.15
C ILE A 707 -18.63 0.75 16.18
N PHE A 708 -17.73 1.28 15.35
CA PHE A 708 -17.38 2.70 15.33
C PHE A 708 -18.44 3.58 14.67
N SER A 709 -19.33 2.99 13.87
CA SER A 709 -20.51 3.66 13.32
C SER A 709 -21.67 3.73 14.33
N ARG A 710 -21.55 2.99 15.45
CA ARG A 710 -22.63 2.71 16.41
C ARG A 710 -22.37 3.22 17.82
N ARG A 711 -21.10 3.25 18.21
CA ARG A 711 -20.64 3.65 19.55
C ARG A 711 -19.74 4.88 19.42
N ARG A 712 -19.93 5.81 20.34
CA ARG A 712 -18.91 6.81 20.68
C ARG A 712 -18.34 6.46 22.05
N PHE A 713 -17.10 6.88 22.30
CA PHE A 713 -16.33 6.55 23.49
C PHE A 713 -15.94 7.82 24.25
N ASP A 714 -15.89 7.77 25.58
CA ASP A 714 -15.46 8.93 26.38
C ASP A 714 -13.97 9.24 26.19
N PHE A 715 -13.18 8.19 25.94
CA PHE A 715 -11.75 8.23 25.71
C PHE A 715 -11.36 7.31 24.54
N CYS A 716 -10.41 7.77 23.72
CA CYS A 716 -9.54 6.92 22.92
C CYS A 716 -8.15 6.85 23.57
N ILE A 717 -7.54 5.68 23.63
CA ILE A 717 -6.14 5.51 24.04
C ILE A 717 -5.38 4.92 22.87
N VAL A 718 -4.34 5.61 22.40
CA VAL A 718 -3.45 5.14 21.33
C VAL A 718 -2.09 4.85 21.95
N ASP A 719 -1.74 3.57 22.09
CA ASP A 719 -0.38 3.16 22.49
C ASP A 719 0.57 3.17 21.29
N GLU A 720 1.86 3.32 21.57
CA GLU A 720 2.94 3.47 20.59
C GLU A 720 2.67 4.57 19.53
N ALA A 721 1.93 5.61 19.92
CA ALA A 721 1.50 6.73 19.06
C ALA A 721 2.65 7.53 18.43
N SER A 722 3.89 7.36 18.90
CA SER A 722 5.08 7.95 18.29
C SER A 722 5.55 7.24 17.01
N GLN A 723 5.18 5.97 16.80
CA GLN A 723 5.47 5.19 15.56
C GLN A 723 4.38 5.32 14.50
N ILE A 724 3.18 5.77 14.88
CA ILE A 724 2.02 5.76 13.99
C ILE A 724 2.03 7.03 13.12
N SER A 725 1.92 6.86 11.81
CA SER A 725 1.82 7.97 10.86
C SER A 725 0.64 8.89 11.22
N GLN A 726 0.84 10.21 11.14
CA GLN A 726 -0.10 11.20 11.67
C GLN A 726 -1.56 10.98 11.20
N PRO A 727 -1.84 10.76 9.90
CA PRO A 727 -3.23 10.57 9.45
C PRO A 727 -3.80 9.18 9.76
N ALA A 728 -2.96 8.17 10.01
CA ALA A 728 -3.43 6.89 10.55
C ALA A 728 -3.85 7.02 12.03
N CYS A 729 -3.11 7.83 12.81
CA CYS A 729 -3.41 8.11 14.21
C CYS A 729 -4.72 8.91 14.39
N LEU A 730 -5.13 9.73 13.41
CA LEU A 730 -6.41 10.46 13.43
C LEU A 730 -7.64 9.56 13.49
N GLY A 731 -7.59 8.39 12.84
CA GLY A 731 -8.73 7.50 12.64
C GLY A 731 -9.57 7.20 13.89
N PRO A 732 -8.99 6.63 14.96
CA PRO A 732 -9.75 6.31 16.16
C PRO A 732 -10.23 7.56 16.94
N LEU A 733 -9.62 8.73 16.74
CA LEU A 733 -9.94 9.96 17.49
C LEU A 733 -11.36 10.48 17.18
N PHE A 734 -11.84 10.32 15.95
CA PHE A 734 -13.19 10.74 15.53
C PHE A 734 -14.31 10.11 16.37
N PHE A 735 -14.07 8.93 16.93
CA PHE A 735 -15.05 8.16 17.68
C PHE A 735 -15.03 8.45 19.19
N SER A 736 -14.17 9.36 19.65
CA SER A 736 -14.02 9.70 21.06
C SER A 736 -14.24 11.18 21.38
N SER A 737 -14.60 11.47 22.63
CA SER A 737 -14.73 12.86 23.14
C SER A 737 -13.38 13.45 23.57
N ARG A 738 -12.48 12.60 24.08
CA ARG A 738 -11.12 12.90 24.56
C ARG A 738 -10.16 11.82 24.11
N PHE A 739 -8.86 12.11 24.08
CA PHE A 739 -7.86 11.10 23.72
C PHE A 739 -6.58 11.15 24.55
N VAL A 740 -5.93 10.00 24.68
CA VAL A 740 -4.63 9.84 25.33
C VAL A 740 -3.69 9.23 24.31
N LEU A 741 -2.61 9.93 23.98
CA LEU A 741 -1.53 9.36 23.17
C LEU A 741 -0.43 8.91 24.11
N VAL A 742 -0.07 7.63 24.05
CA VAL A 742 1.05 7.04 24.79
C VAL A 742 2.14 6.73 23.77
N GLY A 743 3.36 7.15 24.04
CA GLY A 743 4.46 6.96 23.09
C GLY A 743 5.78 7.50 23.61
N ASP A 744 6.78 7.47 22.75
CA ASP A 744 8.11 7.99 23.04
C ASP A 744 8.75 8.46 21.74
N HIS A 745 8.97 9.77 21.61
CA HIS A 745 9.54 10.35 20.40
C HIS A 745 11.06 10.13 20.26
N LEU A 746 11.71 9.60 21.30
CA LEU A 746 13.12 9.20 21.32
C LEU A 746 13.30 7.73 20.91
N GLN A 747 12.20 6.97 20.76
CA GLN A 747 12.15 5.67 20.08
C GLN A 747 11.74 5.84 18.60
N LEU A 748 11.50 4.76 17.86
CA LEU A 748 11.34 4.83 16.39
C LEU A 748 10.20 5.78 15.95
N PRO A 749 10.39 6.56 14.88
CA PRO A 749 9.33 7.35 14.24
C PRO A 749 8.50 6.46 13.29
N PRO A 750 7.44 7.01 12.65
CA PRO A 750 6.82 6.37 11.50
C PRO A 750 7.84 6.17 10.36
N LEU A 751 7.84 4.98 9.76
CA LEU A 751 8.70 4.67 8.62
C LEU A 751 8.20 5.40 7.36
N VAL A 752 9.07 6.20 6.75
CA VAL A 752 8.84 6.91 5.48
C VAL A 752 9.99 6.56 4.54
N LEU A 753 9.69 5.96 3.39
CA LEU A 753 10.66 5.49 2.40
C LEU A 753 11.12 6.61 1.45
N ASN A 754 10.21 7.50 1.06
CA ASN A 754 10.49 8.64 0.19
C ASN A 754 11.27 9.73 0.94
N SER A 755 12.37 10.21 0.36
CA SER A 755 13.24 11.23 0.95
C SER A 755 12.62 12.63 0.96
N GLU A 756 11.87 13.00 -0.08
CA GLU A 756 11.20 14.31 -0.18
C GLU A 756 10.06 14.42 0.83
N ALA A 757 9.17 13.42 0.89
CA ALA A 757 8.09 13.34 1.88
C ALA A 757 8.63 13.36 3.33
N ARG A 758 9.77 12.70 3.58
CA ARG A 758 10.46 12.77 4.87
C ARG A 758 10.97 14.19 5.16
N GLY A 759 11.55 14.87 4.16
CA GLY A 759 11.99 16.27 4.25
C GLY A 759 10.85 17.27 4.44
N LEU A 760 9.67 16.99 3.90
CA LEU A 760 8.43 17.75 4.10
C LEU A 760 7.77 17.51 5.47
N GLY A 761 8.26 16.54 6.25
CA GLY A 761 7.82 16.29 7.63
C GLY A 761 6.94 15.06 7.85
N MET A 762 6.80 14.15 6.87
CA MET A 762 5.90 12.98 6.97
C MET A 762 6.22 12.03 8.15
N SER A 763 7.46 12.05 8.66
CA SER A 763 7.88 11.29 9.85
C SER A 763 7.53 11.96 11.19
N GLU A 764 6.84 13.12 11.19
CA GLU A 764 6.24 13.69 12.39
C GLU A 764 4.99 12.88 12.79
N SER A 765 5.09 12.09 13.86
CA SER A 765 3.92 11.45 14.46
C SER A 765 3.02 12.45 15.19
N LEU A 766 1.74 12.13 15.31
CA LEU A 766 0.77 13.00 16.01
C LEU A 766 1.19 13.30 17.45
N PHE A 767 1.81 12.32 18.12
CA PHE A 767 2.41 12.49 19.44
C PHE A 767 3.45 13.62 19.44
N LYS A 768 4.43 13.59 18.51
CA LYS A 768 5.51 14.58 18.46
C LYS A 768 5.00 15.97 18.10
N ARG A 769 3.99 16.05 17.22
CA ARG A 769 3.33 17.32 16.87
C ARG A 769 2.69 17.99 18.10
N LEU A 770 1.90 17.24 18.86
CA LEU A 770 1.16 17.78 20.01
C LEU A 770 2.04 18.01 21.26
N GLU A 771 3.21 17.38 21.33
CA GLU A 771 4.17 17.53 22.44
C GLU A 771 4.66 18.99 22.64
N GLN A 772 4.54 19.84 21.63
CA GLN A 772 4.79 21.28 21.75
C GLN A 772 3.96 21.92 22.89
N LYS A 773 2.77 21.39 23.18
CA LYS A 773 1.93 21.80 24.32
C LYS A 773 2.30 21.04 25.58
N GLN A 774 3.38 21.50 26.22
CA GLN A 774 3.93 20.93 27.47
C GLN A 774 2.90 20.81 28.60
N ASN A 775 1.87 21.66 28.63
CA ASN A 775 0.80 21.60 29.62
C ASN A 775 0.01 20.27 29.61
N ALA A 776 0.06 19.48 28.53
CA ALA A 776 -0.60 18.18 28.40
C ALA A 776 0.34 16.97 28.55
N VAL A 777 1.65 17.20 28.70
CA VAL A 777 2.67 16.14 28.75
C VAL A 777 2.84 15.62 30.18
N VAL A 778 2.90 14.30 30.34
CA VAL A 778 3.36 13.62 31.55
C VAL A 778 4.42 12.59 31.18
N GLN A 779 5.57 12.63 31.86
CA GLN A 779 6.68 11.71 31.61
C GLN A 779 6.65 10.59 32.65
N LEU A 780 6.76 9.33 32.19
CA LEU A 780 7.01 8.19 33.05
C LEU A 780 8.52 7.97 33.10
N THR A 781 9.11 8.05 34.30
CA THR A 781 10.57 7.99 34.53
C THR A 781 11.02 6.70 35.22
N VAL A 782 10.17 6.14 36.07
CA VAL A 782 10.47 4.94 36.85
C VAL A 782 10.28 3.68 36.00
N GLN A 783 11.37 2.93 35.77
CA GLN A 783 11.42 1.76 34.90
C GLN A 783 11.72 0.45 35.67
N TYR A 784 11.16 -0.66 35.17
CA TYR A 784 11.19 -1.98 35.82
C TYR A 784 11.81 -3.08 34.93
N ARG A 785 12.64 -2.69 33.95
CA ARG A 785 13.22 -3.58 32.94
C ARG A 785 14.74 -3.73 33.13
N MET A 786 15.46 -2.63 32.96
CA MET A 786 16.92 -2.60 32.87
C MET A 786 17.52 -2.53 34.27
N ASN A 787 18.61 -3.26 34.50
CA ASN A 787 19.47 -2.99 35.66
C ASN A 787 20.17 -1.62 35.54
N SER A 788 20.79 -1.17 36.63
CA SER A 788 21.39 0.17 36.76
C SER A 788 22.40 0.47 35.64
N THR A 789 23.27 -0.49 35.31
CA THR A 789 24.30 -0.35 34.27
C THR A 789 23.71 -0.22 32.86
N VAL A 790 22.74 -1.05 32.49
CA VAL A 790 22.06 -0.97 31.18
C VAL A 790 21.22 0.31 31.07
N MET A 791 20.56 0.72 32.17
CA MET A 791 19.80 1.97 32.24
C MET A 791 20.72 3.20 32.10
N SER A 792 21.89 3.20 32.76
CA SER A 792 22.87 4.28 32.71
C SER A 792 23.29 4.61 31.28
N LEU A 793 23.53 3.57 30.47
CA LEU A 793 23.80 3.68 29.03
C LEU A 793 22.74 4.56 28.34
N SER A 794 21.48 4.22 28.50
CA SER A 794 20.35 4.93 27.88
C SER A 794 20.15 6.34 28.46
N ASN A 795 20.42 6.53 29.75
CA ASN A 795 20.36 7.84 30.41
C ASN A 795 21.45 8.80 29.91
N LYS A 796 22.69 8.35 29.78
CA LYS A 796 23.82 9.17 29.29
C LYS A 796 23.68 9.49 27.80
N LEU A 797 23.10 8.55 27.04
CA LEU A 797 22.92 8.66 25.61
C LEU A 797 21.70 9.53 25.25
N VAL A 798 20.52 9.22 25.80
CA VAL A 798 19.22 9.65 25.28
C VAL A 798 18.40 10.47 26.30
N TYR A 799 18.22 9.94 27.52
CA TYR A 799 17.19 10.45 28.45
C TYR A 799 17.72 11.44 29.50
N GLU A 800 18.95 11.93 29.38
CA GLU A 800 19.52 13.01 30.22
C GLU A 800 19.48 12.71 31.72
N GLY A 801 19.60 11.44 32.12
CA GLY A 801 19.52 11.01 33.52
C GLY A 801 18.11 10.84 34.09
N LYS A 802 17.04 11.01 33.29
CA LYS A 802 15.64 10.99 33.75
C LYS A 802 15.10 9.60 34.11
N LEU A 803 15.74 8.50 33.70
CA LEU A 803 15.28 7.15 34.05
C LEU A 803 15.76 6.73 35.44
N GLU A 804 14.86 6.12 36.21
CA GLU A 804 15.09 5.62 37.57
C GLU A 804 14.71 4.14 37.68
N CYS A 805 15.50 3.30 38.35
CA CYS A 805 15.12 1.91 38.62
C CYS A 805 13.99 1.85 39.66
N GLY A 806 12.90 1.15 39.36
CA GLY A 806 11.73 1.08 40.25
C GLY A 806 11.88 0.22 41.51
N SER A 807 13.02 -0.44 41.71
CA SER A 807 13.42 -1.09 42.97
C SER A 807 14.89 -1.51 42.91
N ASP A 808 15.52 -1.73 44.08
CA ASP A 808 16.88 -2.27 44.19
C ASP A 808 17.01 -3.67 43.57
N LYS A 809 15.93 -4.46 43.59
CA LYS A 809 15.87 -5.77 42.94
C LYS A 809 16.07 -5.65 41.43
N VAL A 810 15.49 -4.63 40.78
CA VAL A 810 15.70 -4.35 39.36
C VAL A 810 17.09 -3.75 39.14
N ALA A 811 17.48 -2.77 39.96
CA ALA A 811 18.76 -2.08 39.83
C ALA A 811 19.98 -3.03 39.88
N ASN A 812 19.91 -4.05 40.73
CA ASN A 812 20.98 -5.02 40.97
C ASN A 812 20.76 -6.38 40.25
N ALA A 813 19.78 -6.48 39.34
CA ALA A 813 19.47 -7.72 38.64
C ALA A 813 20.58 -8.14 37.66
N THR A 814 21.19 -9.31 37.90
CA THR A 814 22.16 -9.95 37.00
C THR A 814 21.54 -11.17 36.31
N VAL A 815 22.17 -11.63 35.22
CA VAL A 815 21.79 -12.88 34.58
C VAL A 815 22.08 -14.07 35.51
N ASN A 816 21.18 -15.05 35.57
CA ASN A 816 21.41 -16.30 36.29
C ASN A 816 22.04 -17.33 35.34
N LEU A 817 23.25 -17.80 35.66
CA LEU A 817 24.01 -18.77 34.85
C LEU A 817 24.60 -19.85 35.79
N PRO A 818 23.77 -20.81 36.27
CA PRO A 818 24.19 -21.78 37.28
C PRO A 818 25.36 -22.68 36.85
N HIS A 819 25.44 -23.01 35.56
CA HIS A 819 26.46 -23.93 35.00
C HIS A 819 27.66 -23.19 34.39
N LEU A 820 27.80 -21.88 34.63
CA LEU A 820 28.85 -21.07 34.00
C LEU A 820 30.26 -21.61 34.26
N LYS A 821 30.55 -22.10 35.47
CA LYS A 821 31.87 -22.65 35.81
C LYS A 821 32.19 -23.91 34.98
N ASP A 822 31.23 -24.80 34.87
CA ASP A 822 31.36 -26.08 34.15
C ASP A 822 31.61 -25.81 32.65
N VAL A 823 30.88 -24.85 32.08
CA VAL A 823 31.04 -24.45 30.67
C VAL A 823 32.35 -23.69 30.41
N MET A 824 32.86 -22.91 31.37
CA MET A 824 34.19 -22.28 31.22
C MET A 824 35.33 -23.32 31.24
N LEU A 825 35.18 -24.42 31.99
CA LEU A 825 36.12 -25.54 31.97
C LEU A 825 36.03 -26.33 30.64
N ASP A 826 34.82 -26.56 30.13
CA ASP A 826 34.58 -27.19 28.83
C ASP A 826 35.22 -26.38 27.67
N LEU A 827 35.13 -25.05 27.71
CA LEU A 827 35.78 -24.18 26.73
C LEU A 827 37.32 -24.26 26.78
N GLN A 828 37.92 -24.39 27.98
CA GLN A 828 39.37 -24.61 28.11
C GLN A 828 39.80 -25.93 27.47
N ALA A 829 39.01 -27.00 27.64
CA ALA A 829 39.30 -28.30 27.03
C ALA A 829 39.29 -28.24 25.48
N HIS A 830 38.51 -27.33 24.90
CA HIS A 830 38.44 -27.08 23.45
C HIS A 830 39.42 -25.99 22.96
N GLY A 831 40.48 -25.70 23.72
CA GLY A 831 41.53 -24.75 23.29
C GLY A 831 41.11 -23.28 23.30
N ILE A 832 40.03 -22.94 24.01
CA ILE A 832 39.59 -21.55 24.23
C ILE A 832 39.91 -21.18 25.69
N ASP A 833 41.05 -20.52 25.89
CA ASP A 833 41.53 -20.16 27.23
C ASP A 833 40.55 -19.22 27.97
N SER A 834 40.07 -19.66 29.15
CA SER A 834 39.10 -18.94 30.00
C SER A 834 39.70 -17.76 30.79
N GLU A 835 41.03 -17.59 30.77
CA GLU A 835 41.70 -16.38 31.26
C GLU A 835 41.46 -15.17 30.32
N ASN A 836 41.06 -15.41 29.06
CA ASN A 836 40.81 -14.36 28.08
C ASN A 836 39.82 -13.29 28.59
N SER A 837 40.27 -12.03 28.55
CA SER A 837 39.52 -10.87 29.04
C SER A 837 38.14 -10.71 28.37
N TRP A 838 38.03 -11.04 27.08
CA TRP A 838 36.77 -10.94 26.33
C TRP A 838 35.73 -11.99 26.76
N LEU A 839 36.14 -13.21 27.16
CA LEU A 839 35.21 -14.23 27.68
C LEU A 839 34.65 -13.82 29.04
N ARG A 840 35.54 -13.35 29.93
CA ARG A 840 35.13 -12.78 31.21
C ARG A 840 34.19 -11.59 30.98
N GLY A 841 34.53 -10.65 30.10
CA GLY A 841 33.64 -9.55 29.71
C GLY A 841 32.29 -10.01 29.15
N ALA A 842 32.28 -11.02 28.28
CA ALA A 842 31.10 -11.56 27.60
C ALA A 842 30.17 -12.35 28.52
N PHE A 843 30.67 -13.13 29.48
CA PHE A 843 29.85 -14.07 30.27
C PHE A 843 29.70 -13.71 31.75
N GLU A 844 30.59 -12.90 32.35
CA GLU A 844 30.49 -12.49 33.77
C GLU A 844 29.13 -11.81 34.05
N PRO A 845 28.30 -12.34 34.98
CA PRO A 845 27.02 -11.72 35.34
C PRO A 845 27.16 -10.33 35.95
N LYS A 846 28.26 -10.06 36.67
CA LYS A 846 28.60 -8.72 37.19
C LYS A 846 29.06 -7.72 36.13
N ASN A 847 29.15 -8.12 34.86
CA ASN A 847 29.36 -7.22 33.73
C ASN A 847 28.13 -7.15 32.81
N PRO A 848 27.08 -6.37 33.14
CA PRO A 848 25.85 -6.29 32.36
C PRO A 848 26.02 -5.81 30.92
N VAL A 849 27.03 -4.99 30.62
CA VAL A 849 27.24 -4.39 29.30
C VAL A 849 28.65 -4.73 28.82
N CYS A 850 28.75 -5.29 27.61
CA CYS A 850 30.00 -5.67 26.96
C CYS A 850 29.94 -5.31 25.48
N PHE A 851 31.04 -4.78 24.93
CA PHE A 851 31.23 -4.63 23.49
C PHE A 851 32.43 -5.47 23.04
N LEU A 852 32.19 -6.39 22.12
CA LEU A 852 33.18 -7.25 21.49
C LEU A 852 33.61 -6.61 20.17
N ASN A 853 34.84 -6.09 20.14
CA ASN A 853 35.42 -5.46 18.95
C ASN A 853 35.95 -6.53 17.99
N THR A 854 35.45 -6.53 16.75
CA THR A 854 35.86 -7.47 15.70
C THR A 854 37.04 -6.98 14.86
N GLU A 855 37.61 -5.81 15.14
CA GLU A 855 38.70 -5.19 14.36
C GLU A 855 39.93 -6.09 14.14
N LYS A 856 40.32 -6.87 15.15
CA LYS A 856 41.49 -7.77 15.07
C LYS A 856 41.20 -9.11 14.40
N ILE A 857 39.95 -9.41 14.05
CA ILE A 857 39.56 -10.66 13.36
C ILE A 857 39.05 -10.36 11.94
N PRO A 858 39.23 -11.28 10.97
CA PRO A 858 38.65 -11.12 9.64
C PRO A 858 37.13 -11.35 9.68
N ALA A 859 36.40 -10.30 10.08
CA ALA A 859 34.94 -10.24 10.06
C ALA A 859 34.43 -9.18 9.07
N PRO A 860 34.71 -9.32 7.75
CA PRO A 860 34.22 -8.38 6.73
C PRO A 860 32.71 -8.51 6.54
N GLU A 861 32.07 -7.41 6.12
CA GLU A 861 30.70 -7.48 5.62
C GLU A 861 30.65 -8.12 4.22
N GLN A 862 29.51 -8.75 3.93
CA GLN A 862 29.16 -9.31 2.63
C GLN A 862 27.94 -8.54 2.13
N ALA A 863 28.01 -8.02 0.91
CA ALA A 863 26.93 -7.28 0.27
C ALA A 863 26.40 -8.08 -0.92
N GLU A 864 25.19 -8.62 -0.77
CA GLU A 864 24.46 -9.31 -1.82
C GLU A 864 23.28 -8.44 -2.30
N LYS A 865 22.66 -8.79 -3.44
CA LYS A 865 21.45 -8.10 -3.92
C LYS A 865 20.31 -8.06 -2.87
N CYS A 866 20.26 -9.04 -1.97
CA CYS A 866 19.24 -9.17 -0.93
C CYS A 866 19.54 -8.36 0.35
N GLY A 867 20.77 -7.84 0.53
CA GLY A 867 21.15 -7.03 1.68
C GLY A 867 22.58 -7.22 2.14
N VAL A 868 22.89 -6.74 3.34
CA VAL A 868 24.20 -6.84 3.98
C VAL A 868 24.18 -7.90 5.08
N SER A 869 25.19 -8.74 5.14
CA SER A 869 25.42 -9.79 6.14
C SER A 869 26.88 -9.80 6.61
N ASN A 870 27.16 -10.57 7.66
CA ASN A 870 28.51 -10.82 8.18
C ASN A 870 28.51 -12.21 8.83
N ILE A 871 29.02 -13.21 8.12
CA ILE A 871 29.03 -14.62 8.57
C ILE A 871 29.87 -14.80 9.83
N THR A 872 31.00 -14.08 9.95
CA THR A 872 31.86 -14.16 11.14
C THR A 872 31.13 -13.64 12.38
N GLU A 873 30.42 -12.50 12.29
CA GLU A 873 29.55 -12.05 13.37
C GLU A 873 28.40 -13.04 13.65
N ALA A 874 27.78 -13.61 12.61
CA ALA A 874 26.67 -14.56 12.80
C ALA A 874 27.10 -15.82 13.58
N LYS A 875 28.26 -16.40 13.23
CA LYS A 875 28.87 -17.53 13.96
C LYS A 875 29.20 -17.18 15.41
N LEU A 876 29.72 -15.98 15.67
CA LEU A 876 30.01 -15.50 17.03
C LEU A 876 28.73 -15.32 17.87
N ILE A 877 27.66 -14.77 17.29
CA ILE A 877 26.36 -14.63 17.99
C ILE A 877 25.78 -15.99 18.35
N VAL A 878 25.84 -16.95 17.42
CA VAL A 878 25.39 -18.34 17.63
C VAL A 878 26.18 -19.01 18.74
N PHE A 879 27.51 -18.90 18.73
CA PHE A 879 28.38 -19.37 19.82
C PHE A 879 27.99 -18.76 21.18
N LEU A 880 27.84 -17.43 21.24
CA LEU A 880 27.44 -16.74 22.47
C LEU A 880 26.10 -17.28 23.00
N ALA A 881 25.11 -17.43 22.12
CA ALA A 881 23.80 -17.98 22.48
C ALA A 881 23.90 -19.43 23.00
N SER A 882 24.63 -20.31 22.30
CA SER A 882 24.87 -21.70 22.72
C SER A 882 25.54 -21.77 24.09
N VAL A 883 26.56 -20.96 24.35
CA VAL A 883 27.26 -20.92 25.65
C VAL A 883 26.35 -20.39 26.76
N PHE A 884 25.54 -19.35 26.52
CA PHE A 884 24.56 -18.90 27.51
C PHE A 884 23.53 -19.98 27.86
N ILE A 885 23.10 -20.78 26.88
CA ILE A 885 22.14 -21.88 27.09
C ILE A 885 22.79 -23.04 27.84
N LYS A 886 23.99 -23.49 27.43
CA LYS A 886 24.78 -24.48 28.18
C LYS A 886 25.04 -24.03 29.63
N ALA A 887 25.25 -22.73 29.85
CA ALA A 887 25.44 -22.15 31.18
C ALA A 887 24.15 -22.04 32.03
N GLY A 888 23.00 -22.47 31.50
CA GLY A 888 21.72 -22.58 32.22
C GLY A 888 20.71 -21.46 31.94
N CYS A 889 20.87 -20.68 30.87
CA CYS A 889 19.86 -19.70 30.45
C CYS A 889 18.78 -20.34 29.56
N ASN A 890 17.50 -20.00 29.77
CA ASN A 890 16.43 -20.44 28.87
C ASN A 890 16.61 -19.79 27.48
N PRO A 891 16.46 -20.54 26.37
CA PRO A 891 16.54 -19.95 25.03
C PRO A 891 15.53 -18.81 24.80
N SER A 892 14.34 -18.91 25.39
CA SER A 892 13.28 -17.90 25.32
C SER A 892 13.63 -16.58 26.02
N ASP A 893 14.59 -16.60 26.95
CA ASP A 893 15.13 -15.45 27.69
C ASP A 893 16.23 -14.69 26.91
N ILE A 894 16.65 -15.23 25.75
CA ILE A 894 17.67 -14.64 24.86
C ILE A 894 16.99 -14.02 23.64
N GLY A 895 17.52 -12.88 23.19
CA GLY A 895 17.15 -12.26 21.93
C GLY A 895 18.33 -11.77 21.11
N VAL A 896 18.29 -11.99 19.80
CA VAL A 896 19.29 -11.50 18.85
C VAL A 896 18.72 -10.37 18.00
N ILE A 897 19.43 -9.25 17.95
CA ILE A 897 19.09 -8.07 17.16
C ILE A 897 20.15 -7.84 16.08
N ALA A 898 19.73 -7.63 14.84
CA ALA A 898 20.58 -7.11 13.78
C ALA A 898 19.84 -6.04 12.93
N PRO A 899 20.54 -5.06 12.33
CA PRO A 899 19.93 -4.02 11.51
C PRO A 899 19.49 -4.50 10.11
N TYR A 900 20.05 -5.61 9.60
CA TYR A 900 19.78 -6.13 8.25
C TYR A 900 19.05 -7.47 8.28
N ARG A 901 18.03 -7.65 7.44
CA ARG A 901 17.25 -8.91 7.36
C ARG A 901 18.09 -10.10 6.88
N GLN A 902 19.01 -9.89 5.94
CA GLN A 902 19.93 -10.93 5.44
C GLN A 902 20.75 -11.55 6.59
N GLN A 903 21.21 -10.73 7.54
CA GLN A 903 21.93 -11.21 8.73
C GLN A 903 21.05 -12.07 9.64
N LEU A 904 19.79 -11.66 9.88
CA LEU A 904 18.87 -12.40 10.73
C LEU A 904 18.60 -13.81 10.18
N LYS A 905 18.49 -13.93 8.86
CA LYS A 905 18.34 -15.22 8.19
C LYS A 905 19.53 -16.13 8.45
N ILE A 906 20.76 -15.68 8.16
CA ILE A 906 21.98 -16.47 8.38
C ILE A 906 22.10 -16.91 9.85
N ILE A 907 21.77 -16.03 10.80
CA ILE A 907 21.75 -16.38 12.24
C ILE A 907 20.68 -17.44 12.53
N THR A 908 19.48 -17.33 11.95
CA THR A 908 18.38 -18.29 12.16
C THR A 908 18.70 -19.66 11.56
N ASP A 909 19.27 -19.69 10.37
CA ASP A 909 19.70 -20.92 9.68
C ASP A 909 20.78 -21.65 10.51
N LEU A 910 21.77 -20.90 11.02
CA LEU A 910 22.81 -21.45 11.91
C LEU A 910 22.24 -21.93 13.26
N LEU A 911 21.38 -21.14 13.93
CA LEU A 911 20.73 -21.58 15.18
C LEU A 911 19.91 -22.86 14.99
N THR A 912 19.26 -23.02 13.83
CA THR A 912 18.49 -24.22 13.50
C THR A 912 19.42 -25.42 13.31
N HIS A 913 20.56 -25.25 12.63
CA HIS A 913 21.57 -26.30 12.46
C HIS A 913 22.10 -26.84 13.80
N PHE A 914 22.33 -25.97 14.78
CA PHE A 914 22.80 -26.36 16.12
C PHE A 914 21.67 -26.75 17.11
N SER A 915 20.44 -26.95 16.63
CA SER A 915 19.25 -27.29 17.46
C SER A 915 18.88 -26.24 18.52
N VAL A 916 19.18 -24.97 18.27
CA VAL A 916 18.95 -23.81 19.16
C VAL A 916 17.83 -22.87 18.63
N SER A 917 16.86 -23.44 17.92
CA SER A 917 15.82 -22.69 17.16
C SER A 917 14.81 -21.90 18.01
N THR A 918 14.87 -21.99 19.34
CA THR A 918 13.96 -21.32 20.29
C THR A 918 14.40 -19.92 20.72
N VAL A 919 15.57 -19.45 20.27
CA VAL A 919 16.05 -18.07 20.50
C VAL A 919 15.38 -17.10 19.52
N GLU A 920 14.93 -15.94 20.02
CA GLU A 920 14.23 -14.97 19.17
C GLU A 920 15.21 -14.12 18.34
N VAL A 921 15.08 -14.16 17.01
CA VAL A 921 15.93 -13.40 16.07
C VAL A 921 15.07 -12.42 15.27
N ASN A 922 15.31 -11.11 15.40
CA ASN A 922 14.44 -10.07 14.82
C ASN A 922 15.18 -8.74 14.55
N THR A 923 14.63 -7.87 13.69
CA THR A 923 15.17 -6.51 13.49
C THR A 923 14.89 -5.63 14.70
N VAL A 924 15.64 -4.53 14.84
CA VAL A 924 15.37 -3.45 15.82
C VAL A 924 13.88 -3.05 15.80
N ASP A 925 13.33 -2.85 14.60
CA ASP A 925 11.94 -2.45 14.36
C ASP A 925 10.93 -3.51 14.86
N LYS A 926 11.21 -4.81 14.69
CA LYS A 926 10.34 -5.91 15.19
C LYS A 926 10.47 -6.14 16.71
N TYR A 927 11.56 -5.68 17.33
CA TYR A 927 11.82 -5.77 18.76
C TYR A 927 11.15 -4.69 19.61
N GLN A 928 10.45 -3.73 19.00
CA GLN A 928 9.77 -2.67 19.72
C GLN A 928 8.67 -3.22 20.66
N GLY A 929 8.44 -2.55 21.78
CA GLY A 929 7.64 -3.07 22.91
C GLY A 929 8.32 -4.19 23.72
N ARG A 930 8.96 -5.17 23.06
CA ARG A 930 9.54 -6.39 23.67
C ARG A 930 10.76 -6.13 24.56
N ASP A 931 11.13 -7.14 25.34
CA ASP A 931 12.39 -7.23 26.09
C ASP A 931 12.79 -8.69 26.37
N LYS A 932 14.07 -8.90 26.71
CA LYS A 932 14.68 -10.21 27.02
C LYS A 932 15.67 -10.08 28.18
N SER A 933 15.96 -11.20 28.84
CA SER A 933 16.97 -11.27 29.90
C SER A 933 18.37 -10.98 29.35
N ILE A 934 18.70 -11.56 28.19
CA ILE A 934 19.95 -11.33 27.45
C ILE A 934 19.60 -10.79 26.05
N ILE A 935 20.30 -9.74 25.62
CA ILE A 935 20.26 -9.27 24.22
C ILE A 935 21.67 -9.33 23.62
N LEU A 936 21.76 -9.94 22.44
CA LEU A 936 22.95 -10.00 21.59
C LEU A 936 22.71 -9.11 20.36
N VAL A 937 23.59 -8.16 20.08
CA VAL A 937 23.46 -7.25 18.92
C VAL A 937 24.62 -7.47 17.95
N SER A 938 24.30 -7.87 16.72
CA SER A 938 25.25 -7.88 15.59
C SER A 938 25.08 -6.60 14.79
N PHE A 939 26.13 -5.78 14.71
CA PHE A 939 26.09 -4.52 13.96
C PHE A 939 26.34 -4.70 12.46
N VAL A 940 26.94 -5.83 12.05
CA VAL A 940 27.18 -6.30 10.67
C VAL A 940 28.22 -5.47 9.89
N ARG A 941 28.15 -4.13 9.97
CA ARG A 941 28.93 -3.21 9.15
C ARG A 941 30.41 -3.26 9.51
N SER A 942 31.21 -3.67 8.53
CA SER A 942 32.64 -3.90 8.67
C SER A 942 33.30 -3.76 7.30
N ASN A 943 33.68 -2.53 6.94
CA ASN A 943 34.25 -2.20 5.64
C ASN A 943 35.41 -1.21 5.71
N LYS A 944 36.37 -1.39 4.81
CA LYS A 944 37.52 -0.48 4.65
C LYS A 944 37.09 0.76 3.87
N ASP A 945 36.26 0.57 2.85
CA ASP A 945 35.89 1.52 1.79
C ASP A 945 35.00 2.71 2.23
N GLY A 946 34.57 2.74 3.50
CA GLY A 946 33.91 3.92 4.08
C GLY A 946 32.43 4.09 3.72
N THR A 947 31.80 3.14 3.02
CA THR A 947 30.36 3.24 2.70
C THR A 947 29.53 3.17 3.98
N LEU A 948 28.68 4.17 4.22
CA LEU A 948 27.82 4.27 5.40
C LEU A 948 26.36 4.00 5.03
N GLY A 949 25.73 3.04 5.71
CA GLY A 949 24.30 2.78 5.56
C GLY A 949 23.45 3.77 6.37
N GLU A 950 22.27 4.13 5.87
CA GLU A 950 21.37 5.04 6.61
C GLU A 950 20.85 4.46 7.94
N LEU A 951 20.75 3.13 8.05
CA LEU A 951 20.10 2.44 9.17
C LEU A 951 20.77 2.68 10.54
N LEU A 952 22.10 2.91 10.56
CA LEU A 952 22.87 3.15 11.80
C LEU A 952 23.07 4.63 12.12
N LYS A 953 22.61 5.55 11.24
CA LYS A 953 22.62 6.99 11.50
C LYS A 953 21.48 7.44 12.42
N ASP A 954 20.44 6.64 12.60
CA ASP A 954 19.30 6.98 13.45
C ASP A 954 19.54 6.61 14.92
N TRP A 955 19.70 7.65 15.75
CA TRP A 955 19.83 7.55 17.21
C TRP A 955 18.71 6.73 17.87
N ARG A 956 17.49 6.80 17.32
CA ARG A 956 16.29 6.12 17.86
C ARG A 956 16.36 4.61 17.66
N ARG A 957 16.98 4.14 16.58
CA ARG A 957 17.23 2.70 16.34
C ARG A 957 18.23 2.15 17.36
N LEU A 958 19.31 2.88 17.62
CA LEU A 958 20.30 2.50 18.62
C LEU A 958 19.68 2.47 20.02
N ASN A 959 18.90 3.50 20.39
CA ASN A 959 18.16 3.56 21.65
C ASN A 959 17.19 2.38 21.84
N VAL A 960 16.42 1.99 20.81
CA VAL A 960 15.56 0.81 20.91
C VAL A 960 16.38 -0.46 21.12
N ALA A 961 17.47 -0.67 20.38
CA ALA A 961 18.30 -1.87 20.49
C ALA A 961 18.91 -2.03 21.91
N ILE A 962 19.50 -0.98 22.47
CA ILE A 962 20.12 -1.05 23.82
C ILE A 962 19.09 -1.23 24.94
N THR A 963 17.86 -0.71 24.77
CA THR A 963 16.79 -0.74 25.80
C THR A 963 15.94 -2.03 25.79
N ARG A 964 16.35 -3.06 25.03
CA ARG A 964 15.69 -4.38 25.03
C ARG A 964 16.18 -5.31 26.13
N ALA A 965 17.40 -5.10 26.66
CA ALA A 965 18.01 -5.96 27.66
C ALA A 965 17.46 -5.67 29.06
N LYS A 966 17.20 -6.72 29.85
CA LYS A 966 16.95 -6.61 31.29
C LYS A 966 18.24 -6.71 32.09
N HIS A 967 18.97 -7.81 31.91
CA HIS A 967 20.10 -8.18 32.76
C HIS A 967 21.45 -8.07 32.05
N LYS A 968 21.52 -8.43 30.75
CA LYS A 968 22.78 -8.44 30.01
C LYS A 968 22.62 -8.02 28.54
N LEU A 969 23.52 -7.15 28.09
CA LEU A 969 23.61 -6.62 26.74
C LEU A 969 25.03 -6.88 26.20
N VAL A 970 25.11 -7.69 25.15
CA VAL A 970 26.37 -7.94 24.43
C VAL A 970 26.26 -7.33 23.05
N LEU A 971 27.19 -6.43 22.73
CA LEU A 971 27.29 -5.73 21.47
C LEU A 971 28.48 -6.31 20.68
N LEU A 972 28.31 -6.56 19.38
CA LEU A 972 29.34 -7.15 18.53
C LEU A 972 29.47 -6.35 17.22
N GLY A 973 30.71 -5.95 16.87
CA GLY A 973 30.99 -5.34 15.58
C GLY A 973 32.36 -4.66 15.48
N CYS A 974 32.64 -4.10 14.30
CA CYS A 974 33.93 -3.48 13.97
C CYS A 974 34.01 -2.02 14.45
N VAL A 975 34.76 -1.74 15.52
CA VAL A 975 34.85 -0.39 16.11
C VAL A 975 35.24 0.69 15.09
N PRO A 976 36.30 0.56 14.27
CA PRO A 976 36.67 1.59 13.27
C PRO A 976 35.58 1.86 12.23
N SER A 977 34.82 0.84 11.82
CA SER A 977 33.71 1.01 10.89
C SER A 977 32.51 1.70 11.55
N LEU A 978 32.29 1.44 12.83
CA LEU A 978 31.12 1.90 13.59
C LEU A 978 31.28 3.31 14.17
N SER A 979 32.50 3.73 14.53
CA SER A 979 32.79 5.11 14.95
C SER A 979 32.49 6.17 13.88
N ARG A 980 32.28 5.75 12.62
CA ARG A 980 31.84 6.63 11.52
C ARG A 980 30.35 7.02 11.61
N TYR A 981 29.56 6.38 12.46
CA TYR A 981 28.15 6.74 12.71
C TYR A 981 28.07 7.55 14.02
N PRO A 982 27.63 8.82 13.99
CA PRO A 982 27.54 9.65 15.21
C PRO A 982 26.76 8.99 16.38
N PRO A 983 25.70 8.19 16.14
CA PRO A 983 25.06 7.43 17.22
C PRO A 983 25.98 6.44 17.92
N VAL A 984 26.72 5.66 17.13
CA VAL A 984 27.53 4.56 17.63
C VAL A 984 28.87 5.06 18.16
N GLU A 985 29.42 6.14 17.59
CA GLU A 985 30.58 6.85 18.12
C GLU A 985 30.36 7.30 19.58
N LYS A 986 29.27 8.04 19.86
CA LYS A 986 28.97 8.50 21.22
C LYS A 986 28.73 7.34 22.21
N LEU A 987 28.18 6.22 21.74
CA LEU A 987 28.10 4.97 22.51
C LEU A 987 29.49 4.37 22.80
N LEU A 988 30.35 4.26 21.78
CA LEU A 988 31.70 3.71 21.88
C LEU A 988 32.59 4.56 22.80
N CYS A 989 32.52 5.90 22.72
CA CYS A 989 33.22 6.80 23.64
C CYS A 989 32.85 6.53 25.10
N TYR A 990 31.56 6.36 25.41
CA TYR A 990 31.10 6.07 26.77
C TYR A 990 31.52 4.66 27.23
N LEU A 991 31.39 3.65 26.37
CA LEU A 991 31.86 2.29 26.69
C LEU A 991 33.37 2.22 26.88
N LYS A 992 34.14 3.06 26.18
CA LYS A 992 35.59 3.20 26.36
C LYS A 992 35.94 3.84 27.71
N SER A 993 35.22 4.88 28.14
CA SER A 993 35.45 5.48 29.48
C SER A 993 35.11 4.52 30.64
N GLU A 994 34.24 3.54 30.42
CA GLU A 994 33.81 2.54 31.41
C GLU A 994 34.61 1.21 31.30
N ASN A 995 35.65 1.16 30.45
CA ASN A 995 36.44 -0.06 30.14
C ASN A 995 35.57 -1.28 29.74
N LYS A 996 34.54 -1.07 28.90
CA LYS A 996 33.58 -2.11 28.46
C LYS A 996 33.80 -2.62 27.03
N ILE A 997 34.86 -2.18 26.36
CA ILE A 997 35.25 -2.65 25.03
C ILE A 997 36.35 -3.70 25.19
N PHE A 998 36.13 -4.88 24.61
CA PHE A 998 37.06 -6.01 24.63
C PHE A 998 37.39 -6.41 23.20
N ASP A 999 38.67 -6.43 22.85
CA ASP A 999 39.11 -6.90 21.53
C ASP A 999 39.08 -8.42 21.46
N LEU A 1000 38.47 -8.97 20.41
CA LEU A 1000 38.58 -10.40 20.11
C LEU A 1000 39.99 -10.72 19.60
N PRO A 1001 40.66 -11.79 20.10
CA PRO A 1001 42.00 -12.15 19.64
C PRO A 1001 41.97 -12.77 18.23
N LEU A 1002 43.09 -12.64 17.52
CA LEU A 1002 43.33 -13.27 16.21
C LEU A 1002 43.07 -14.79 16.26
N GLY A 1003 42.56 -15.35 15.17
CA GLY A 1003 42.30 -16.78 15.04
C GLY A 1003 41.03 -17.30 15.73
N ILE A 1004 40.49 -16.63 16.76
CA ILE A 1004 39.45 -17.24 17.64
C ILE A 1004 38.17 -17.70 16.95
N HIS A 1005 37.83 -17.10 15.80
CA HIS A 1005 36.73 -17.53 14.94
C HIS A 1005 36.87 -18.96 14.39
N GLU A 1006 38.07 -19.52 14.33
CA GLU A 1006 38.36 -20.90 13.89
C GLU A 1006 38.08 -21.89 15.03
N ASN A 1007 38.64 -21.65 16.22
CA ASN A 1007 38.39 -22.46 17.42
C ASN A 1007 36.88 -22.47 17.80
N ILE A 1008 36.20 -21.32 17.65
CA ILE A 1008 34.75 -21.20 17.89
C ILE A 1008 33.93 -22.02 16.88
N CYS A 1009 34.41 -22.25 15.65
CA CYS A 1009 33.74 -23.16 14.72
C CYS A 1009 33.85 -24.62 15.17
N GLN A 1010 34.96 -25.02 15.79
CA GLN A 1010 35.18 -26.39 16.29
C GLN A 1010 34.34 -26.70 17.54
N TYR A 1011 34.06 -25.71 18.41
CA TYR A 1011 33.25 -25.92 19.62
C TYR A 1011 31.74 -26.08 19.37
N ASN A 1012 31.23 -25.58 18.23
CA ASN A 1012 29.82 -25.72 17.87
C ASN A 1012 29.54 -26.91 16.93
N ALA A 1013 30.57 -27.43 16.25
CA ALA A 1013 30.47 -28.57 15.34
C ALA A 1013 30.32 -29.90 16.09
#